data_AF-S7X4W3-F1
#
_entry.id   AF-S7X4W3-F1
#
_cell.length_a   1.000
_cell.length_b   1.000
_cell.length_c   1.000
_cell.angle_alpha   90.00
_cell.angle_beta   90.00
_cell.angle_gamma   90.00
#
_symmetry.space_group_name_H-M   'P 1'
#
loop_
_entity.id
_entity.type
_entity.pdbx_description
1 polymer ?
#
loop_
_entity_poly.entity_id
_entity_poly.type
_entity_poly.pdbx_seq_one_letter_code
_entity_poly.pdbx_strand_id
1 'polypeptide(L)'
;MSHRTGKASDFQSHNVAFWNTEAWGDIEVMRESHVSKPIRPDFSTQNLVAISPGKKIWQFFTLPEAGLAYGDELSLSVNGYQKEANQLKSAIKVMKADSEDGEWSPKDFGMKDSRSFPKHARGELVVAKEYSASMEKSGTINILVENATIIGKSSVGNKSSSEDINTFGIQVEFENLSSSDTVWIYAPKLSVKNTNENITPPSRDMTANYRYIPRTIQKLWKGEAIHIVVMGSSIDRGSANPPMYLYDEDPDSETYKQPLSGDIFDADKAGRPDLDGYYGQWRHYYSYAGRLKLELMRKFNLSADKICLNFMAADGSSIGESHSGLQQYFSLSLPPDPGLNGHKEGESWEDLYPDLFKRNEGARPDLVIFGSGANEKTDTPDEVAVFEGAIRWIQQNYPNTEFLFSPYQNQGKYTPNTVDLQALSLRYQIPYMDYPKVADDLTRWGNKYSLVPSDGHPQAASHYLWFKQLEKAFECWNPIFAGQAQLQLPERLHANTYGWEGKMVTFDSTSSRIKNNRFIFEDNAINSWGKTDSEPPVPYVDGVKFESRRSSPSYNLRNSMFRHGRTSLGDRHILEIAGENAKLTYVDSKINPNRRFFPVSNPNWNLMGQTIVPFHSEWGAPYGKEKITLKPGKYIEIEVVCTDISVAWVDDPDAGTLEIFVDDQLMKSQACNIGFTDTDKKVNYLENRKGILNLGFGLHKIRVQAKDAAVDVLSLFSYDSRSNLSSERRLTGLAVGGETLEFTRPFKTRPLVICSGDLSVDTENISNTEVRFSGSNGSYIIIGE
;
A
#
# COMPACT_ATOMS: atom_id res chain seq x y z
N MET A 1 -1.48 -24.31 -15.91
CA MET A 1 -0.21 -25.01 -16.23
C MET A 1 -0.02 -25.34 -17.71
N SER A 2 -1.06 -25.73 -18.44
CA SER A 2 -1.03 -25.90 -19.89
C SER A 2 -0.41 -24.73 -20.64
N HIS A 3 -0.75 -23.50 -20.25
CA HIS A 3 -0.12 -22.29 -20.80
C HIS A 3 1.40 -22.22 -20.57
N ARG A 4 1.92 -22.76 -19.45
CA ARG A 4 3.36 -22.75 -19.12
C ARG A 4 4.13 -23.82 -19.89
N THR A 5 3.53 -25.00 -20.08
CA THR A 5 4.19 -26.18 -20.66
C THR A 5 3.81 -26.45 -22.11
N GLY A 6 2.82 -25.75 -22.65
CA GLY A 6 2.23 -26.01 -23.96
C GLY A 6 1.43 -27.31 -24.05
N LYS A 7 1.21 -28.02 -22.93
CA LYS A 7 0.50 -29.30 -22.91
C LYS A 7 -1.00 -29.08 -22.75
N ALA A 8 -1.81 -29.70 -23.62
CA ALA A 8 -3.27 -29.64 -23.57
C ALA A 8 -3.84 -30.53 -22.45
N SER A 9 -3.65 -30.12 -21.20
CA SER A 9 -4.07 -30.86 -20.00
C SER A 9 -5.01 -30.00 -19.12
N ASP A 10 -5.93 -29.25 -19.73
CA ASP A 10 -6.84 -28.33 -19.03
C ASP A 10 -7.91 -29.05 -18.18
N PHE A 11 -7.88 -30.38 -18.16
CA PHE A 11 -8.72 -31.23 -17.32
C PHE A 11 -8.05 -31.61 -15.98
N GLN A 12 -6.80 -31.17 -15.72
CA GLN A 12 -6.06 -31.49 -14.49
C GLN A 12 -5.38 -30.27 -13.84
N SER A 13 -5.26 -30.28 -12.51
CA SER A 13 -4.59 -29.25 -11.69
C SER A 13 -3.98 -29.89 -10.43
N HIS A 14 -2.99 -29.26 -9.78
CA HIS A 14 -2.49 -29.70 -8.46
C HIS A 14 -2.88 -28.73 -7.34
N ASN A 15 -3.89 -27.89 -7.58
CA ASN A 15 -4.41 -26.93 -6.61
C ASN A 15 -5.94 -26.88 -6.68
N VAL A 16 -6.57 -26.72 -5.52
CA VAL A 16 -7.99 -26.44 -5.34
C VAL A 16 -8.11 -25.10 -4.62
N ALA A 17 -8.86 -24.16 -5.19
CA ALA A 17 -9.05 -22.85 -4.56
C ALA A 17 -9.65 -22.99 -3.15
N PHE A 18 -9.12 -22.22 -2.20
CA PHE A 18 -9.44 -22.21 -0.76
C PHE A 18 -9.07 -23.46 0.02
N TRP A 19 -8.30 -24.37 -0.59
CA TRP A 19 -7.66 -25.49 0.07
C TRP A 19 -6.15 -25.31 0.02
N ASN A 20 -5.48 -25.78 1.06
CA ASN A 20 -4.03 -25.76 1.19
C ASN A 20 -3.49 -27.19 1.13
N THR A 21 -2.23 -27.31 0.69
CA THR A 21 -1.42 -28.53 0.70
C THR A 21 -0.03 -28.20 1.24
N GLU A 22 0.79 -29.20 1.57
CA GLU A 22 2.15 -28.95 2.07
C GLU A 22 3.09 -28.55 0.93
N ALA A 23 2.93 -29.19 -0.22
CA ALA A 23 3.69 -28.97 -1.43
C ALA A 23 2.82 -29.06 -2.70
N TRP A 24 3.36 -28.53 -3.79
CA TRP A 24 2.78 -28.75 -5.12
C TRP A 24 2.92 -30.22 -5.52
N GLY A 25 1.83 -30.82 -6.03
CA GLY A 25 1.80 -32.23 -6.44
C GLY A 25 1.39 -33.21 -5.34
N ASP A 26 1.16 -32.74 -4.11
CA ASP A 26 0.56 -33.56 -3.05
C ASP A 26 -0.86 -34.03 -3.41
N ILE A 27 -1.54 -33.30 -4.29
CA ILE A 27 -2.84 -33.65 -4.84
C ILE A 27 -2.85 -33.55 -6.36
N GLU A 28 -3.82 -34.23 -6.97
CA GLU A 28 -4.19 -34.03 -8.37
C GLU A 28 -5.72 -33.89 -8.48
N VAL A 29 -6.17 -32.76 -8.98
CA VAL A 29 -7.55 -32.48 -9.31
C VAL A 29 -7.79 -32.91 -10.74
N MET A 30 -8.77 -33.77 -10.98
CA MET A 30 -9.14 -34.23 -12.32
C MET A 30 -10.60 -33.97 -12.60
N ARG A 31 -10.91 -33.55 -13.83
CA ARG A 31 -12.29 -33.52 -14.33
C ARG A 31 -12.86 -34.93 -14.31
N GLU A 32 -14.09 -35.07 -13.82
CA GLU A 32 -14.79 -36.34 -13.62
C GLU A 32 -14.74 -37.27 -14.84
N SER A 33 -14.89 -36.72 -16.05
CA SER A 33 -14.87 -37.48 -17.30
C SER A 33 -13.55 -38.20 -17.59
N HIS A 34 -12.45 -37.81 -16.94
CA HIS A 34 -11.10 -38.36 -17.14
C HIS A 34 -10.66 -39.34 -16.02
N VAL A 35 -11.44 -39.48 -14.95
CA VAL A 35 -11.15 -40.42 -13.86
C VAL A 35 -11.58 -41.84 -14.24
N SER A 36 -11.01 -42.92 -13.70
CA SER A 36 -11.46 -44.29 -14.05
C SER A 36 -12.87 -44.58 -13.52
N LYS A 37 -13.68 -45.36 -14.26
CA LYS A 37 -15.08 -45.67 -13.90
C LYS A 37 -15.27 -46.20 -12.47
N PRO A 38 -14.40 -47.07 -11.91
CA PRO A 38 -14.56 -47.57 -10.54
C PRO A 38 -14.43 -46.52 -9.45
N ILE A 39 -13.79 -45.38 -9.74
CA ILE A 39 -13.54 -44.29 -8.79
C ILE A 39 -14.65 -43.23 -8.85
N ARG A 40 -15.33 -43.12 -10.01
CA ARG A 40 -16.36 -42.11 -10.22
C ARG A 40 -17.59 -42.39 -9.35
N PRO A 41 -18.19 -41.35 -8.72
CA PRO A 41 -19.49 -41.48 -8.08
C PRO A 41 -20.62 -41.70 -9.08
N ASP A 42 -21.77 -42.16 -8.57
CA ASP A 42 -23.02 -42.31 -9.34
C ASP A 42 -23.74 -40.97 -9.59
N PHE A 43 -23.16 -39.85 -9.16
CA PHE A 43 -23.68 -38.49 -9.33
C PHE A 43 -22.55 -37.56 -9.79
N SER A 44 -22.86 -36.50 -10.53
CA SER A 44 -21.82 -35.64 -11.07
C SER A 44 -21.19 -34.75 -9.99
N THR A 45 -19.87 -34.70 -9.95
CA THR A 45 -19.08 -33.84 -9.05
C THR A 45 -18.28 -32.78 -9.79
N GLN A 46 -18.30 -32.81 -11.12
CA GLN A 46 -17.48 -32.01 -12.05
C GLN A 46 -15.99 -32.32 -11.96
N ASN A 47 -15.40 -32.25 -10.77
CA ASN A 47 -14.00 -32.59 -10.49
C ASN A 47 -13.90 -33.53 -9.28
N LEU A 48 -12.82 -34.31 -9.23
CA LEU A 48 -12.44 -35.15 -8.08
C LEU A 48 -10.99 -34.81 -7.70
N VAL A 49 -10.64 -35.02 -6.43
CA VAL A 49 -9.29 -34.76 -5.93
C VAL A 49 -8.65 -36.09 -5.53
N ALA A 50 -7.55 -36.44 -6.17
CA ALA A 50 -6.65 -37.50 -5.78
C ALA A 50 -5.65 -36.95 -4.76
N ILE A 51 -5.46 -37.64 -3.64
CA ILE A 51 -4.48 -37.30 -2.60
C ILE A 51 -3.37 -38.33 -2.65
N SER A 52 -2.12 -37.88 -2.82
CA SER A 52 -0.96 -38.76 -2.90
C SER A 52 -0.70 -39.51 -1.58
N PRO A 53 -0.02 -40.68 -1.61
CA PRO A 53 0.28 -41.45 -0.40
C PRO A 53 0.98 -40.61 0.67
N GLY A 54 0.51 -40.70 1.92
CA GLY A 54 1.05 -39.95 3.07
C GLY A 54 0.82 -38.43 3.02
N LYS A 55 -0.04 -37.94 2.10
CA LYS A 55 -0.33 -36.51 1.92
C LYS A 55 -1.71 -36.14 2.43
N LYS A 56 -1.93 -34.84 2.58
CA LYS A 56 -3.19 -34.26 3.05
C LYS A 56 -3.55 -32.99 2.30
N ILE A 57 -4.84 -32.69 2.34
CA ILE A 57 -5.43 -31.43 1.87
C ILE A 57 -6.34 -30.91 2.96
N TRP A 58 -6.29 -29.59 3.21
CA TRP A 58 -7.10 -28.99 4.27
C TRP A 58 -7.64 -27.62 3.89
N GLN A 59 -8.66 -27.19 4.61
CA GLN A 59 -9.22 -25.86 4.54
C GLN A 59 -9.40 -25.32 5.95
N PHE A 60 -8.91 -24.10 6.19
CA PHE A 60 -9.13 -23.35 7.42
C PHE A 60 -10.12 -22.21 7.17
N PHE A 61 -10.98 -21.94 8.15
CA PHE A 61 -11.76 -20.72 8.22
C PHE A 61 -12.02 -20.37 9.69
N THR A 62 -12.16 -19.09 9.97
CA THR A 62 -12.48 -18.60 11.31
C THR A 62 -13.95 -18.85 11.66
N LEU A 63 -14.26 -18.86 12.96
CA LEU A 63 -15.64 -19.02 13.42
C LEU A 63 -16.58 -17.95 12.83
N PRO A 64 -16.25 -16.63 12.85
CA PRO A 64 -17.14 -15.61 12.29
C PRO A 64 -17.43 -15.77 10.80
N GLU A 65 -16.43 -16.18 10.01
CA GLU A 65 -16.58 -16.38 8.56
C GLU A 65 -17.51 -17.53 8.18
N ALA A 66 -17.60 -18.52 9.06
CA ALA A 66 -18.51 -19.64 8.90
C ALA A 66 -19.84 -19.43 9.65
N GLY A 67 -20.01 -18.29 10.34
CA GLY A 67 -21.19 -18.03 11.16
C GLY A 67 -21.32 -18.99 12.35
N LEU A 68 -20.19 -19.47 12.88
CA LEU A 68 -20.11 -20.46 13.96
C LEU A 68 -19.84 -19.82 15.32
N ALA A 69 -20.23 -20.52 16.38
CA ALA A 69 -20.03 -20.15 17.77
C ALA A 69 -19.57 -21.34 18.63
N TYR A 70 -19.12 -21.06 19.85
CA TYR A 70 -18.84 -22.12 20.82
C TYR A 70 -20.10 -22.90 21.16
N GLY A 71 -19.97 -24.22 21.27
CA GLY A 71 -21.07 -25.15 21.53
C GLY A 71 -21.80 -25.63 20.28
N ASP A 72 -21.59 -25.03 19.10
CA ASP A 72 -22.13 -25.57 17.86
C ASP A 72 -21.59 -26.98 17.60
N GLU A 73 -22.45 -27.86 17.09
CA GLU A 73 -22.09 -29.21 16.69
C GLU A 73 -22.01 -29.31 15.17
N LEU A 74 -20.82 -29.66 14.69
CA LEU A 74 -20.53 -29.82 13.28
C LEU A 74 -20.64 -31.29 12.87
N SER A 75 -21.06 -31.50 11.62
CA SER A 75 -20.96 -32.78 10.94
C SER A 75 -20.29 -32.60 9.58
N LEU A 76 -19.27 -33.40 9.31
CA LEU A 76 -18.53 -33.41 8.06
C LEU A 76 -18.80 -34.73 7.34
N SER A 77 -19.30 -34.63 6.12
CA SER A 77 -19.44 -35.76 5.21
C SER A 77 -18.54 -35.56 4.00
N VAL A 78 -17.89 -36.62 3.56
CA VAL A 78 -17.11 -36.63 2.32
C VAL A 78 -17.30 -37.95 1.61
N ASN A 79 -17.49 -37.89 0.29
CA ASN A 79 -17.48 -39.10 -0.53
C ASN A 79 -16.07 -39.32 -1.06
N GLY A 80 -15.71 -40.58 -1.28
CA GLY A 80 -14.39 -40.91 -1.77
C GLY A 80 -14.25 -42.32 -2.30
N TYR A 81 -13.04 -42.62 -2.73
CA TYR A 81 -12.63 -43.95 -3.14
C TYR A 81 -11.27 -44.29 -2.52
N GLN A 82 -11.16 -45.48 -1.96
CA GLN A 82 -9.92 -46.06 -1.45
C GLN A 82 -9.77 -47.50 -1.91
N LYS A 83 -8.55 -47.96 -2.17
CA LYS A 83 -8.33 -49.35 -2.62
C LYS A 83 -8.44 -50.36 -1.48
N GLU A 84 -7.95 -49.97 -0.31
CA GLU A 84 -7.99 -50.77 0.90
C GLU A 84 -8.77 -50.04 2.00
N ALA A 85 -9.19 -50.78 3.03
CA ALA A 85 -9.83 -50.21 4.20
C ALA A 85 -8.92 -49.18 4.91
N ASN A 86 -9.54 -48.16 5.52
CA ASN A 86 -8.89 -47.14 6.36
C ASN A 86 -7.76 -46.33 5.72
N GLN A 87 -7.73 -46.18 4.39
CA GLN A 87 -6.72 -45.35 3.72
C GLN A 87 -7.05 -43.85 3.78
N LEU A 88 -8.33 -43.47 3.73
CA LEU A 88 -8.77 -42.08 3.84
C LEU A 88 -9.23 -41.77 5.27
N LYS A 89 -8.62 -40.74 5.88
CA LYS A 89 -9.06 -40.13 7.13
C LYS A 89 -9.71 -38.78 6.85
N SER A 90 -10.90 -38.58 7.39
CA SER A 90 -11.63 -37.29 7.39
C SER A 90 -11.60 -36.71 8.80
N ALA A 91 -11.26 -35.43 8.93
CA ALA A 91 -11.12 -34.79 10.24
C ALA A 91 -11.70 -33.36 10.29
N ILE A 92 -12.32 -33.05 11.43
CA ILE A 92 -12.63 -31.69 11.89
C ILE A 92 -11.68 -31.39 13.05
N LYS A 93 -10.81 -30.40 12.88
CA LYS A 93 -9.87 -29.92 13.90
C LYS A 93 -10.35 -28.56 14.42
N VAL A 94 -10.56 -28.48 15.73
CA VAL A 94 -10.90 -27.23 16.43
C VAL A 94 -9.60 -26.50 16.74
N MET A 95 -9.41 -25.31 16.15
CA MET A 95 -8.13 -24.59 16.19
C MET A 95 -8.16 -23.48 17.24
N LYS A 96 -7.23 -23.51 18.20
CA LYS A 96 -7.09 -22.52 19.29
C LYS A 96 -5.71 -21.86 19.30
N ALA A 97 -5.58 -20.71 19.95
CA ALA A 97 -4.27 -20.25 20.41
C ALA A 97 -3.78 -21.15 21.57
N ASP A 98 -2.47 -21.40 21.67
CA ASP A 98 -1.92 -22.01 22.88
C ASP A 98 -2.09 -21.06 24.08
N SER A 99 -2.26 -21.66 25.26
CA SER A 99 -2.44 -20.94 26.51
C SER A 99 -1.89 -21.79 27.65
N GLU A 100 -1.08 -21.19 28.50
CA GLU A 100 -0.48 -21.81 29.70
C GLU A 100 -0.42 -20.77 30.83
N ASP A 101 -0.47 -21.20 32.08
CA ASP A 101 -0.36 -20.30 33.22
C ASP A 101 1.02 -19.63 33.30
N GLY A 102 1.02 -18.35 33.65
CA GLY A 102 2.23 -17.58 33.95
C GLY A 102 2.83 -16.82 32.76
N GLU A 103 4.05 -16.36 32.94
CA GLU A 103 4.79 -15.55 31.97
C GLU A 103 6.09 -16.26 31.56
N TRP A 104 6.68 -15.80 30.46
CA TRP A 104 7.98 -16.25 29.99
C TRP A 104 8.76 -15.09 29.37
N SER A 105 10.09 -15.21 29.31
CA SER A 105 10.95 -14.24 28.61
C SER A 105 11.86 -14.93 27.60
N PRO A 106 12.03 -14.39 26.38
CA PRO A 106 12.97 -14.96 25.41
C PRO A 106 14.40 -15.09 25.95
N LYS A 107 14.84 -14.21 26.86
CA LYS A 107 16.15 -14.30 27.53
C LYS A 107 16.36 -15.61 28.28
N ASP A 108 15.30 -16.24 28.78
CA ASP A 108 15.37 -17.50 29.54
C ASP A 108 15.85 -18.65 28.63
N PHE A 109 15.79 -18.45 27.31
CA PHE A 109 16.24 -19.36 26.27
C PHE A 109 17.46 -18.82 25.50
N GLY A 110 18.14 -17.79 26.02
CA GLY A 110 19.34 -17.20 25.41
C GLY A 110 19.06 -16.22 24.26
N MET A 111 17.81 -15.75 24.09
CA MET A 111 17.45 -14.74 23.09
C MET A 111 17.73 -13.32 23.58
N LYS A 112 17.84 -12.36 22.65
CA LYS A 112 18.18 -10.96 22.96
C LYS A 112 17.08 -10.19 23.71
N ASP A 113 15.81 -10.54 23.51
CA ASP A 113 14.69 -9.81 24.12
C ASP A 113 14.51 -10.22 25.59
N SER A 114 14.56 -9.22 26.49
CA SER A 114 14.46 -9.41 27.94
C SER A 114 13.08 -9.12 28.53
N ARG A 115 12.10 -8.74 27.71
CA ARG A 115 10.71 -8.50 28.13
C ARG A 115 10.05 -9.81 28.54
N SER A 116 9.07 -9.71 29.45
CA SER A 116 8.23 -10.84 29.85
C SER A 116 6.89 -10.76 29.14
N PHE A 117 6.36 -11.90 28.72
CA PHE A 117 5.09 -12.02 28.00
C PHE A 117 4.22 -13.10 28.65
N PRO A 118 2.89 -12.96 28.62
CA PRO A 118 2.00 -14.06 28.97
C PRO A 118 2.24 -15.26 28.05
N LYS A 119 2.09 -16.49 28.56
CA LYS A 119 2.20 -17.71 27.76
C LYS A 119 0.92 -17.97 26.96
N HIS A 120 0.65 -17.08 26.01
CA HIS A 120 -0.40 -17.20 25.01
C HIS A 120 0.19 -17.12 23.62
N ALA A 121 -0.45 -17.77 22.64
CA ALA A 121 -0.20 -17.59 21.20
C ALA A 121 1.30 -17.56 20.82
N ARG A 122 2.09 -18.42 21.46
CA ARG A 122 3.48 -18.70 21.10
C ARG A 122 3.44 -19.52 19.82
N GLY A 123 3.75 -18.91 18.69
CA GLY A 123 3.72 -19.60 17.39
C GLY A 123 2.32 -19.79 16.82
N GLU A 124 2.10 -20.92 16.16
CA GLU A 124 0.89 -21.18 15.37
C GLU A 124 -0.34 -21.54 16.21
N LEU A 125 -1.53 -21.48 15.60
CA LEU A 125 -2.72 -22.10 16.18
C LEU A 125 -2.51 -23.61 16.34
N VAL A 126 -2.98 -24.14 17.46
CA VAL A 126 -2.86 -25.55 17.85
C VAL A 126 -4.22 -26.23 17.84
N VAL A 127 -4.23 -27.54 17.70
CA VAL A 127 -5.46 -28.34 17.72
C VAL A 127 -5.94 -28.47 19.17
N ALA A 128 -7.08 -27.86 19.49
CA ALA A 128 -7.75 -28.04 20.78
C ALA A 128 -8.36 -29.45 20.89
N LYS A 129 -8.95 -29.90 19.78
CA LYS A 129 -9.57 -31.22 19.66
C LYS A 129 -9.69 -31.62 18.21
N GLU A 130 -9.44 -32.89 17.93
CA GLU A 130 -9.70 -33.52 16.64
C GLU A 130 -10.90 -34.46 16.76
N TYR A 131 -11.80 -34.37 15.79
CA TYR A 131 -12.84 -35.35 15.55
C TYR A 131 -12.55 -35.96 14.18
N SER A 132 -12.29 -37.26 14.11
CA SER A 132 -11.95 -37.92 12.86
C SER A 132 -12.65 -39.26 12.70
N ALA A 133 -12.81 -39.67 11.44
CA ALA A 133 -13.40 -40.94 11.06
C ALA A 133 -12.69 -41.50 9.82
N SER A 134 -12.72 -42.82 9.71
CA SER A 134 -12.24 -43.62 8.58
C SER A 134 -13.27 -44.71 8.30
N MET A 135 -13.16 -45.37 7.14
CA MET A 135 -14.08 -46.44 6.76
C MET A 135 -13.34 -47.76 6.54
N GLU A 136 -13.84 -48.83 7.17
CA GLU A 136 -13.32 -50.21 7.01
C GLU A 136 -13.79 -50.90 5.72
N LYS A 137 -14.00 -50.13 4.65
CA LYS A 137 -14.54 -50.63 3.38
C LYS A 137 -13.66 -50.16 2.23
N SER A 138 -13.31 -51.05 1.31
CA SER A 138 -12.66 -50.70 0.05
C SER A 138 -13.65 -50.27 -1.04
N GLY A 139 -13.15 -49.59 -2.06
CA GLY A 139 -13.94 -49.02 -3.15
C GLY A 139 -14.56 -47.67 -2.77
N THR A 140 -15.77 -47.42 -3.26
CA THR A 140 -16.51 -46.20 -2.99
C THR A 140 -17.01 -46.15 -1.54
N ILE A 141 -16.72 -45.04 -0.88
CA ILE A 141 -17.00 -44.79 0.53
C ILE A 141 -17.67 -43.43 0.73
N ASN A 142 -18.39 -43.31 1.84
CA ASN A 142 -18.84 -42.05 2.41
C ASN A 142 -18.38 -42.03 3.87
N ILE A 143 -17.53 -41.08 4.24
CA ILE A 143 -17.05 -40.92 5.61
C ILE A 143 -17.87 -39.81 6.26
N LEU A 144 -18.39 -40.11 7.46
CA LEU A 144 -19.14 -39.16 8.26
C LEU A 144 -18.44 -38.96 9.61
N VAL A 145 -18.10 -37.72 9.92
CA VAL A 145 -17.68 -37.26 11.25
C VAL A 145 -18.88 -36.53 11.85
N GLU A 146 -19.47 -37.07 12.92
CA GLU A 146 -20.64 -36.48 13.58
C GLU A 146 -20.27 -35.86 14.93
N ASN A 147 -21.11 -34.92 15.39
CA ASN A 147 -21.09 -34.39 16.75
C ASN A 147 -19.75 -33.74 17.14
N ALA A 148 -19.09 -33.10 16.17
CA ALA A 148 -17.87 -32.34 16.43
C ALA A 148 -18.23 -31.00 17.08
N THR A 149 -18.24 -30.97 18.41
CA THR A 149 -18.50 -29.77 19.20
C THR A 149 -17.37 -28.76 19.10
N ILE A 150 -17.70 -27.50 18.81
CA ILE A 150 -16.76 -26.38 18.88
C ILE A 150 -16.55 -26.02 20.35
N ILE A 151 -15.49 -26.57 20.95
CA ILE A 151 -15.12 -26.26 22.33
C ILE A 151 -14.51 -24.87 22.43
N GLY A 152 -14.81 -24.16 23.52
CA GLY A 152 -14.23 -22.85 23.79
C GLY A 152 -14.48 -22.39 25.21
N LYS A 153 -13.48 -21.73 25.79
CA LYS A 153 -13.50 -21.15 27.14
C LYS A 153 -12.41 -20.09 27.18
N SER A 154 -12.73 -18.87 27.60
CA SER A 154 -11.73 -17.79 27.63
C SER A 154 -11.87 -16.98 28.91
N SER A 155 -10.74 -16.80 29.59
CA SER A 155 -10.56 -15.84 30.66
C SER A 155 -10.62 -14.40 30.13
N VAL A 156 -10.82 -13.44 31.04
CA VAL A 156 -10.81 -12.00 30.73
C VAL A 156 -9.56 -11.38 31.33
N GLY A 157 -8.87 -10.56 30.53
CA GLY A 157 -7.70 -9.81 30.96
C GLY A 157 -6.40 -10.31 30.33
N ASN A 158 -5.30 -9.64 30.66
CA ASN A 158 -3.99 -9.87 30.02
C ASN A 158 -3.18 -11.02 30.65
N LYS A 159 -3.79 -11.83 31.52
CA LYS A 159 -3.14 -12.98 32.13
C LYS A 159 -3.52 -14.23 31.35
N SER A 160 -2.51 -15.06 31.09
CA SER A 160 -2.76 -16.36 30.49
C SER A 160 -3.21 -17.41 31.50
N SER A 161 -4.03 -18.35 31.01
CA SER A 161 -4.47 -19.49 31.79
C SER A 161 -4.43 -20.78 30.98
N SER A 162 -3.94 -21.86 31.59
CA SER A 162 -3.97 -23.20 31.01
C SER A 162 -5.39 -23.71 30.77
N GLU A 163 -6.39 -23.15 31.46
CA GLU A 163 -7.80 -23.49 31.27
C GLU A 163 -8.41 -22.83 30.03
N ASP A 164 -7.71 -21.89 29.39
CA ASP A 164 -8.23 -21.18 28.23
C ASP A 164 -8.16 -22.05 26.97
N ILE A 165 -9.31 -22.13 26.30
CA ILE A 165 -9.54 -22.72 24.99
C ILE A 165 -10.01 -21.59 24.07
N ASN A 166 -9.07 -20.70 23.72
CA ASN A 166 -9.30 -19.58 22.81
C ASN A 166 -9.43 -20.08 21.36
N THR A 167 -10.57 -20.68 21.02
CA THR A 167 -10.84 -21.26 19.71
C THR A 167 -11.20 -20.15 18.70
N PHE A 168 -10.45 -20.08 17.60
CA PHE A 168 -10.61 -19.02 16.59
C PHE A 168 -11.10 -19.54 15.24
N GLY A 169 -11.00 -20.83 14.99
CA GLY A 169 -11.45 -21.38 13.71
C GLY A 169 -11.53 -22.89 13.68
N ILE A 170 -11.93 -23.40 12.53
CA ILE A 170 -12.05 -24.82 12.23
C ILE A 170 -11.15 -25.13 11.04
N GLN A 171 -10.45 -26.25 11.12
CA GLN A 171 -9.77 -26.86 10.00
C GLN A 171 -10.47 -28.16 9.61
N VAL A 172 -10.91 -28.24 8.36
CA VAL A 172 -11.36 -29.49 7.74
C VAL A 172 -10.18 -30.09 7.00
N GLU A 173 -9.90 -31.37 7.24
CA GLU A 173 -8.73 -32.05 6.68
C GLU A 173 -9.09 -33.43 6.15
N PHE A 174 -8.48 -33.77 5.02
CA PHE A 174 -8.52 -35.11 4.45
C PHE A 174 -7.09 -35.60 4.24
N GLU A 175 -6.77 -36.75 4.83
CA GLU A 175 -5.43 -37.32 4.85
C GLU A 175 -5.44 -38.72 4.23
N ASN A 176 -4.46 -38.98 3.38
CA ASN A 176 -4.19 -40.30 2.83
C ASN A 176 -3.17 -41.03 3.72
N LEU A 177 -3.68 -41.97 4.52
CA LEU A 177 -2.88 -42.82 5.41
C LEU A 177 -2.18 -43.97 4.68
N SER A 178 -2.46 -44.18 3.39
CA SER A 178 -1.76 -45.18 2.60
C SER A 178 -0.32 -44.75 2.33
N SER A 179 0.60 -45.71 2.36
CA SER A 179 2.00 -45.51 1.97
C SER A 179 2.27 -45.72 0.48
N SER A 180 1.30 -46.31 -0.26
CA SER A 180 1.49 -46.71 -1.66
C SER A 180 0.35 -46.32 -2.59
N ASP A 181 -0.87 -46.17 -2.08
CA ASP A 181 -2.05 -45.93 -2.90
C ASP A 181 -2.56 -44.50 -2.80
N THR A 182 -3.05 -43.99 -3.92
CA THR A 182 -3.81 -42.74 -3.99
C THR A 182 -5.25 -42.98 -3.52
N VAL A 183 -5.76 -42.10 -2.65
CA VAL A 183 -7.18 -42.02 -2.30
C VAL A 183 -7.83 -40.84 -3.03
N TRP A 184 -9.14 -40.92 -3.23
CA TRP A 184 -9.90 -39.88 -3.91
C TRP A 184 -10.97 -39.32 -2.99
N ILE A 185 -11.18 -38.01 -3.05
CA ILE A 185 -12.25 -37.31 -2.35
C ILE A 185 -13.08 -36.47 -3.32
N TYR A 186 -14.36 -36.30 -3.01
CA TYR A 186 -15.26 -35.42 -3.75
C TYR A 186 -16.51 -35.06 -2.93
N ALA A 187 -17.09 -33.91 -3.28
CA ALA A 187 -18.29 -33.34 -2.65
C ALA A 187 -18.23 -33.30 -1.11
N PRO A 188 -17.18 -32.71 -0.49
CA PRO A 188 -17.16 -32.52 0.96
C PRO A 188 -18.27 -31.54 1.37
N LYS A 189 -18.95 -31.84 2.48
CA LYS A 189 -20.00 -31.00 3.07
C LYS A 189 -19.81 -30.93 4.57
N LEU A 190 -19.66 -29.70 5.07
CA LEU A 190 -19.71 -29.38 6.49
C LEU A 190 -21.06 -28.72 6.81
N SER A 191 -21.74 -29.17 7.85
CA SER A 191 -23.04 -28.62 8.27
C SER A 191 -23.16 -28.55 9.78
N VAL A 192 -23.93 -27.56 10.27
CA VAL A 192 -24.33 -27.47 11.67
C VAL A 192 -25.57 -28.34 11.90
N LYS A 193 -25.50 -29.23 12.90
CA LYS A 193 -26.52 -30.26 13.18
C LYS A 193 -27.91 -29.70 13.51
N ASN A 194 -28.01 -28.47 14.02
CA ASN A 194 -29.26 -27.85 14.49
C ASN A 194 -30.10 -27.14 13.41
N THR A 195 -29.78 -27.27 12.13
CA THR A 195 -30.67 -26.78 11.06
C THR A 195 -31.74 -27.84 10.77
N ASN A 196 -32.86 -27.74 11.50
CA ASN A 196 -34.07 -28.58 11.39
C ASN A 196 -34.82 -28.45 10.05
N GLU A 197 -34.13 -28.12 8.96
CA GLU A 197 -34.74 -27.85 7.67
C GLU A 197 -34.27 -28.90 6.66
N ASN A 198 -35.22 -29.54 5.97
CA ASN A 198 -34.99 -30.35 4.76
C ASN A 198 -34.43 -29.52 3.57
N ILE A 199 -33.89 -28.33 3.84
CA ILE A 199 -33.35 -27.40 2.88
C ILE A 199 -31.84 -27.51 2.99
N THR A 200 -31.19 -27.94 1.90
CA THR A 200 -29.73 -27.79 1.81
C THR A 200 -29.45 -26.29 1.76
N PRO A 201 -28.79 -25.69 2.78
CA PRO A 201 -28.47 -24.28 2.73
C PRO A 201 -27.61 -24.00 1.50
N PRO A 202 -27.74 -22.82 0.87
CA PRO A 202 -26.91 -22.47 -0.27
C PRO A 202 -25.43 -22.58 0.10
N SER A 203 -24.60 -23.00 -0.85
CA SER A 203 -23.15 -23.00 -0.66
C SER A 203 -22.66 -21.62 -0.24
N ARG A 204 -21.60 -21.59 0.58
CA ARG A 204 -20.96 -20.33 1.00
C ARG A 204 -20.61 -19.50 -0.24
N ASP A 205 -21.11 -18.27 -0.30
CA ASP A 205 -20.75 -17.33 -1.36
C ASP A 205 -19.28 -16.93 -1.22
N MET A 206 -18.57 -16.83 -2.34
CA MET A 206 -17.12 -16.57 -2.37
C MET A 206 -16.85 -15.31 -3.19
N THR A 207 -16.18 -14.33 -2.58
CA THR A 207 -15.80 -13.08 -3.27
C THR A 207 -14.58 -13.28 -4.15
N ALA A 208 -14.70 -13.03 -5.45
CA ALA A 208 -13.66 -13.28 -6.44
C ALA A 208 -12.56 -12.21 -6.46
N ASN A 209 -11.88 -12.04 -5.32
CA ASN A 209 -10.89 -10.97 -5.10
C ASN A 209 -9.73 -10.98 -6.11
N TYR A 210 -9.30 -12.17 -6.54
CA TYR A 210 -8.27 -12.35 -7.57
C TYR A 210 -8.59 -11.63 -8.90
N ARG A 211 -9.86 -11.37 -9.18
CA ARG A 211 -10.27 -10.66 -10.39
C ARG A 211 -9.85 -9.19 -10.38
N TYR A 212 -9.55 -8.61 -9.22
CA TYR A 212 -9.12 -7.21 -9.08
C TYR A 212 -7.59 -7.04 -9.05
N ILE A 213 -6.84 -8.14 -9.17
CA ILE A 213 -5.38 -8.18 -9.39
C ILE A 213 -5.01 -9.07 -10.60
N PRO A 214 -5.68 -8.90 -11.76
CA PRO A 214 -5.58 -9.85 -12.85
C PRO A 214 -4.20 -9.98 -13.47
N ARG A 215 -3.39 -8.91 -13.50
CA ARG A 215 -2.02 -8.96 -14.07
C ARG A 215 -1.11 -9.79 -13.18
N THR A 216 -1.21 -9.61 -11.86
CA THR A 216 -0.46 -10.39 -10.87
C THR A 216 -0.81 -11.88 -10.99
N ILE A 217 -2.11 -12.21 -11.03
CA ILE A 217 -2.58 -13.60 -11.19
C ILE A 217 -2.10 -14.21 -12.50
N GLN A 218 -2.13 -13.45 -13.60
CA GLN A 218 -1.63 -13.93 -14.88
C GLN A 218 -0.13 -14.26 -14.84
N LYS A 219 0.69 -13.42 -14.20
CA LYS A 219 2.13 -13.66 -14.03
C LYS A 219 2.40 -14.91 -13.19
N LEU A 220 1.69 -15.05 -12.08
CA LEU A 220 1.75 -16.23 -11.22
C LEU A 220 1.43 -17.52 -12.00
N TRP A 221 0.39 -17.53 -12.84
CA TRP A 221 0.06 -18.70 -13.68
C TRP A 221 1.07 -19.03 -14.75
N LYS A 222 1.69 -18.01 -15.36
CA LYS A 222 2.76 -18.19 -16.34
C LYS A 222 4.07 -18.62 -15.67
N GLY A 223 4.16 -18.45 -14.36
CA GLY A 223 5.37 -18.67 -13.57
C GLY A 223 6.47 -17.68 -13.92
N GLU A 224 6.08 -16.45 -14.27
CA GLU A 224 6.96 -15.30 -14.36
C GLU A 224 7.35 -14.88 -12.93
N ALA A 225 8.57 -14.38 -12.76
CA ALA A 225 8.95 -13.76 -11.50
C ALA A 225 8.02 -12.57 -11.20
N ILE A 226 7.74 -12.28 -9.94
CA ILE A 226 6.95 -11.13 -9.48
C ILE A 226 7.66 -10.37 -8.37
N HIS A 227 7.50 -9.05 -8.37
CA HIS A 227 7.98 -8.16 -7.31
C HIS A 227 6.77 -7.63 -6.53
N ILE A 228 6.65 -8.08 -5.28
CA ILE A 228 5.62 -7.65 -4.32
C ILE A 228 6.27 -6.72 -3.30
N VAL A 229 5.71 -5.53 -3.12
CA VAL A 229 6.11 -4.60 -2.05
C VAL A 229 5.10 -4.65 -0.92
N VAL A 230 5.56 -4.93 0.29
CA VAL A 230 4.74 -4.89 1.52
C VAL A 230 4.97 -3.56 2.20
N MET A 231 3.98 -2.68 2.18
CA MET A 231 4.07 -1.33 2.74
C MET A 231 3.33 -1.23 4.08
N GLY A 232 4.04 -0.73 5.09
CA GLY A 232 3.44 -0.45 6.39
C GLY A 232 4.46 -0.09 7.46
N SER A 233 4.27 -0.61 8.68
CA SER A 233 5.06 -0.24 9.87
C SER A 233 5.73 -1.44 10.56
N SER A 234 6.01 -1.37 11.86
CA SER A 234 6.67 -2.44 12.61
C SER A 234 5.99 -3.79 12.41
N ILE A 235 4.66 -3.83 12.47
CA ILE A 235 3.91 -5.09 12.37
C ILE A 235 3.96 -5.66 10.95
N ASP A 236 4.04 -4.80 9.93
CA ASP A 236 4.21 -5.24 8.54
C ASP A 236 5.58 -5.84 8.28
N ARG A 237 6.61 -5.34 8.98
CA ARG A 237 7.95 -5.95 9.02
C ARG A 237 7.99 -7.26 9.80
N GLY A 238 6.88 -7.66 10.43
CA GLY A 238 6.79 -8.87 11.26
C GLY A 238 7.07 -8.64 12.75
N SER A 239 7.06 -7.41 13.26
CA SER A 239 7.11 -7.21 14.71
C SER A 239 5.89 -7.85 15.37
N ALA A 240 6.14 -8.62 16.43
CA ALA A 240 5.15 -9.31 17.24
C ALA A 240 5.61 -9.28 18.70
N ASN A 241 4.66 -9.45 19.64
CA ASN A 241 4.95 -9.55 21.06
C ASN A 241 4.32 -10.83 21.63
N PRO A 242 5.12 -11.85 22.00
CA PRO A 242 6.58 -11.93 21.91
C PRO A 242 7.12 -11.89 20.46
N PRO A 243 8.41 -11.54 20.24
CA PRO A 243 9.00 -11.61 18.91
C PRO A 243 8.87 -13.00 18.29
N MET A 244 8.74 -13.08 16.96
CA MET A 244 8.62 -14.35 16.27
C MET A 244 9.98 -15.06 16.15
N TYR A 245 10.03 -16.28 16.69
CA TYR A 245 11.15 -17.22 16.56
C TYR A 245 10.66 -18.51 15.90
N LEU A 246 11.60 -19.38 15.52
CA LEU A 246 11.30 -20.80 15.32
C LEU A 246 11.03 -21.42 16.69
N TYR A 247 9.80 -21.86 16.92
CA TYR A 247 9.42 -22.57 18.13
C TYR A 247 9.46 -24.09 17.92
N ASP A 248 9.68 -24.81 19.00
CA ASP A 248 9.37 -26.24 19.05
C ASP A 248 7.85 -26.42 19.04
N GLU A 249 7.33 -26.92 17.93
CA GLU A 249 5.90 -27.12 17.71
C GLU A 249 5.49 -28.59 17.96
N ASP A 250 6.40 -29.44 18.44
CA ASP A 250 6.09 -30.83 18.82
C ASP A 250 5.47 -30.88 20.22
N PRO A 251 4.17 -31.21 20.37
CA PRO A 251 3.50 -31.25 21.67
C PRO A 251 4.02 -32.35 22.60
N ASP A 252 4.70 -33.37 22.06
CA ASP A 252 5.30 -34.45 22.84
C ASP A 252 6.73 -34.11 23.31
N SER A 253 7.30 -32.99 22.84
CA SER A 253 8.63 -32.54 23.22
C SER A 253 8.64 -31.87 24.60
N GLU A 254 9.69 -32.15 25.40
CA GLU A 254 9.93 -31.46 26.67
C GLU A 254 10.17 -29.96 26.49
N THR A 255 10.56 -29.54 25.28
CA THR A 255 10.81 -28.14 24.92
C THR A 255 9.67 -27.51 24.13
N TYR A 256 8.47 -28.11 24.11
CA TYR A 256 7.31 -27.58 23.42
C TYR A 256 7.07 -26.08 23.71
N LYS A 257 6.88 -25.30 22.63
CA LYS A 257 6.75 -23.83 22.61
C LYS A 257 7.95 -23.05 23.14
N GLN A 258 9.14 -23.65 23.20
CA GLN A 258 10.41 -22.95 23.43
C GLN A 258 11.06 -22.53 22.10
N PRO A 259 11.75 -21.37 22.04
CA PRO A 259 12.51 -20.98 20.86
C PRO A 259 13.71 -21.91 20.57
N LEU A 260 13.86 -22.37 19.32
CA LEU A 260 14.92 -23.27 18.86
C LEU A 260 16.12 -22.57 18.23
N SER A 261 16.02 -21.26 17.98
CA SER A 261 17.07 -20.46 17.35
C SER A 261 16.93 -18.98 17.65
N GLY A 262 18.02 -18.24 17.43
CA GLY A 262 18.07 -16.78 17.47
C GLY A 262 17.14 -16.10 16.45
N ASP A 263 17.33 -14.80 16.27
CA ASP A 263 16.52 -13.95 15.38
C ASP A 263 16.76 -14.20 13.88
N ILE A 264 17.98 -14.61 13.51
CA ILE A 264 18.38 -14.88 12.12
C ILE A 264 17.67 -16.14 11.59
N PHE A 265 17.13 -16.03 10.38
CA PHE A 265 16.49 -17.15 9.69
C PHE A 265 17.53 -18.22 9.29
N ASP A 266 17.19 -19.48 9.49
CA ASP A 266 18.00 -20.63 9.14
C ASP A 266 17.16 -21.61 8.30
N ALA A 267 17.52 -21.71 7.02
CA ALA A 267 16.80 -22.49 6.03
C ALA A 267 16.81 -24.00 6.33
N ASP A 268 17.90 -24.52 6.90
CA ASP A 268 18.02 -25.95 7.24
C ASP A 268 17.13 -26.29 8.42
N LYS A 269 17.07 -25.42 9.44
CA LYS A 269 16.15 -25.59 10.58
C LYS A 269 14.68 -25.49 10.20
N ALA A 270 14.36 -24.73 9.16
CA ALA A 270 13.00 -24.69 8.60
C ALA A 270 12.68 -25.92 7.73
N GLY A 271 13.66 -26.79 7.45
CA GLY A 271 13.52 -27.89 6.47
C GLY A 271 13.32 -27.39 5.04
N ARG A 272 13.85 -26.19 4.72
CA ARG A 272 13.61 -25.44 3.48
C ARG A 272 14.90 -24.82 2.94
N PRO A 273 15.90 -25.62 2.54
CA PRO A 273 17.17 -25.10 2.00
C PRO A 273 16.98 -24.25 0.73
N ASP A 274 15.87 -24.42 0.02
CA ASP A 274 15.48 -23.59 -1.13
C ASP A 274 15.16 -22.13 -0.77
N LEU A 275 15.07 -21.80 0.52
CA LEU A 275 14.78 -20.46 1.03
C LEU A 275 16.02 -19.73 1.58
N ASP A 276 17.22 -20.30 1.49
CA ASP A 276 18.43 -19.58 1.91
C ASP A 276 18.63 -18.31 1.07
N GLY A 277 19.01 -17.21 1.73
CA GLY A 277 19.10 -15.86 1.13
C GLY A 277 17.78 -15.07 1.07
N TYR A 278 16.63 -15.74 0.99
CA TYR A 278 15.34 -15.09 0.72
C TYR A 278 14.63 -14.49 1.94
N TYR A 279 15.07 -14.83 3.15
CA TYR A 279 14.58 -14.26 4.40
C TYR A 279 15.75 -13.90 5.31
N GLY A 280 15.72 -12.70 5.88
CA GLY A 280 16.77 -12.26 6.83
C GLY A 280 16.57 -12.75 8.26
N GLN A 281 15.32 -12.88 8.72
CA GLN A 281 14.96 -13.18 10.12
C GLN A 281 13.68 -14.00 10.19
N TRP A 282 13.46 -14.74 11.28
CA TRP A 282 12.24 -15.55 11.49
C TRP A 282 10.96 -14.74 11.42
N ARG A 283 11.00 -13.46 11.84
CA ARG A 283 9.85 -12.57 11.69
C ARG A 283 9.42 -12.36 10.23
N HIS A 284 10.36 -12.35 9.29
CA HIS A 284 10.04 -12.21 7.87
C HIS A 284 9.43 -13.49 7.32
N TYR A 285 9.83 -14.66 7.85
CA TYR A 285 9.28 -15.97 7.49
C TYR A 285 7.86 -16.19 8.04
N TYR A 286 7.63 -15.88 9.31
CA TYR A 286 6.36 -16.15 10.00
C TYR A 286 5.33 -15.01 9.96
N SER A 287 5.72 -13.81 9.51
CA SER A 287 4.77 -12.72 9.27
C SER A 287 3.70 -13.10 8.25
N TYR A 288 2.59 -12.37 8.27
CA TYR A 288 1.48 -12.60 7.34
C TYR A 288 1.92 -12.60 5.85
N ALA A 289 2.85 -11.70 5.48
CA ALA A 289 3.38 -11.62 4.12
C ALA A 289 4.45 -12.69 3.84
N GLY A 290 5.26 -13.06 4.83
CA GLY A 290 6.18 -14.19 4.74
C GLY A 290 5.47 -15.48 4.35
N ARG A 291 4.36 -15.74 5.03
CA ARG A 291 3.46 -16.87 4.76
C ARG A 291 2.82 -16.80 3.38
N LEU A 292 2.46 -15.59 2.93
CA LEU A 292 1.96 -15.40 1.57
C LEU A 292 2.99 -15.89 0.54
N LYS A 293 4.29 -15.56 0.68
CA LYS A 293 5.31 -16.06 -0.27
C LYS A 293 5.32 -17.59 -0.34
N LEU A 294 5.31 -18.27 0.82
CA LEU A 294 5.27 -19.74 0.86
C LEU A 294 4.01 -20.30 0.18
N GLU A 295 2.87 -19.66 0.42
CA GLU A 295 1.60 -20.11 -0.17
C GLU A 295 1.54 -19.89 -1.68
N LEU A 296 2.10 -18.78 -2.19
CA LEU A 296 2.23 -18.54 -3.62
C LEU A 296 3.17 -19.56 -4.29
N MET A 297 4.27 -19.92 -3.64
CA MET A 297 5.16 -20.98 -4.12
C MET A 297 4.40 -22.31 -4.28
N ARG A 298 3.64 -22.70 -3.26
CA ARG A 298 2.83 -23.92 -3.28
C ARG A 298 1.74 -23.87 -4.33
N LYS A 299 0.87 -22.85 -4.31
CA LYS A 299 -0.32 -22.78 -5.18
C LYS A 299 -0.02 -22.59 -6.67
N PHE A 300 1.14 -22.01 -7.01
CA PHE A 300 1.49 -21.70 -8.40
C PHE A 300 2.71 -22.47 -8.92
N ASN A 301 3.28 -23.37 -8.11
CA ASN A 301 4.48 -24.13 -8.43
C ASN A 301 5.66 -23.23 -8.82
N LEU A 302 6.02 -22.35 -7.88
CA LEU A 302 7.08 -21.37 -8.06
C LEU A 302 8.22 -21.62 -7.08
N SER A 303 9.44 -21.45 -7.56
CA SER A 303 10.65 -21.39 -6.74
C SER A 303 10.79 -20.03 -6.06
N ALA A 304 11.66 -19.95 -5.05
CA ALA A 304 11.81 -18.77 -4.21
C ALA A 304 12.27 -17.52 -5.00
N ASP A 305 13.08 -17.71 -6.05
CA ASP A 305 13.58 -16.68 -6.99
C ASP A 305 12.48 -16.08 -7.89
N LYS A 306 11.26 -16.61 -7.84
CA LYS A 306 10.12 -16.07 -8.60
C LYS A 306 9.27 -15.11 -7.78
N ILE A 307 9.48 -15.01 -6.47
CA ILE A 307 8.66 -14.16 -5.60
C ILE A 307 9.58 -13.27 -4.77
N CYS A 308 9.85 -12.08 -5.29
CA CYS A 308 10.54 -11.02 -4.55
C CYS A 308 9.56 -10.34 -3.61
N LEU A 309 9.68 -10.61 -2.31
CA LEU A 309 8.85 -10.03 -1.27
C LEU A 309 9.63 -8.92 -0.55
N ASN A 310 9.48 -7.69 -1.01
CA ASN A 310 10.22 -6.53 -0.55
C ASN A 310 9.48 -5.80 0.58
N PHE A 311 9.97 -5.89 1.81
CA PHE A 311 9.34 -5.26 2.98
C PHE A 311 9.69 -3.77 3.06
N MET A 312 8.83 -2.91 2.54
CA MET A 312 8.94 -1.45 2.71
C MET A 312 8.25 -1.02 4.02
N ALA A 313 8.81 -1.46 5.15
CA ALA A 313 8.23 -1.31 6.47
C ALA A 313 9.32 -1.06 7.54
N ALA A 314 9.06 -0.17 8.49
CA ALA A 314 10.00 0.13 9.58
C ALA A 314 9.26 0.41 10.90
N ASP A 315 9.99 0.31 12.02
CA ASP A 315 9.39 0.51 13.33
C ASP A 315 8.87 1.94 13.49
N GLY A 316 7.61 2.04 13.91
CA GLY A 316 6.92 3.31 14.06
C GLY A 316 6.61 4.03 12.75
N SER A 317 7.01 3.55 11.57
CA SER A 317 6.84 4.30 10.31
C SER A 317 5.38 4.46 9.89
N SER A 318 5.06 5.55 9.21
CA SER A 318 3.78 5.75 8.51
C SER A 318 3.94 5.78 6.98
N ILE A 319 2.83 5.78 6.24
CA ILE A 319 2.84 5.97 4.78
C ILE A 319 3.29 7.39 4.44
N GLY A 320 3.02 8.40 5.26
CA GLY A 320 3.57 9.76 5.05
C GLY A 320 5.09 9.77 4.92
N GLU A 321 5.75 9.01 5.79
CA GLU A 321 7.21 8.86 5.80
C GLU A 321 7.70 8.03 4.61
N SER A 322 6.88 7.06 4.16
CA SER A 322 7.21 6.20 3.02
C SER A 322 7.54 6.95 1.74
N HIS A 323 6.95 8.14 1.56
CA HIS A 323 7.12 8.95 0.36
C HIS A 323 8.58 9.28 0.05
N SER A 324 9.43 9.36 1.09
CA SER A 324 10.87 9.59 0.95
C SER A 324 11.62 8.41 0.31
N GLY A 325 11.12 7.18 0.49
CA GLY A 325 11.77 5.95 0.02
C GLY A 325 11.14 5.30 -1.20
N LEU A 326 10.02 5.83 -1.75
CA LEU A 326 9.25 5.14 -2.79
C LEU A 326 10.13 4.76 -3.99
N GLN A 327 10.96 5.67 -4.49
CA GLN A 327 11.83 5.37 -5.64
C GLN A 327 12.84 4.27 -5.33
N GLN A 328 13.51 4.34 -4.19
CA GLN A 328 14.61 3.46 -3.83
C GLN A 328 14.12 2.02 -3.59
N TYR A 329 12.96 1.86 -2.94
CA TYR A 329 12.35 0.55 -2.74
C TYR A 329 11.80 -0.05 -4.03
N PHE A 330 11.11 0.75 -4.85
CA PHE A 330 10.40 0.25 -6.04
C PHE A 330 11.37 -0.10 -7.18
N SER A 331 12.52 0.55 -7.23
CA SER A 331 13.58 0.26 -8.20
C SER A 331 14.58 -0.81 -7.73
N LEU A 332 14.42 -1.35 -6.51
CA LEU A 332 15.37 -2.25 -5.86
C LEU A 332 16.80 -1.68 -5.78
N SER A 333 16.92 -0.36 -5.57
CA SER A 333 18.25 0.28 -5.46
C SER A 333 18.90 0.11 -4.08
N LEU A 334 18.12 -0.25 -3.06
CA LEU A 334 18.63 -0.55 -1.72
C LEU A 334 19.07 -2.02 -1.68
N PRO A 335 20.28 -2.36 -1.21
CA PRO A 335 20.74 -3.75 -1.18
C PRO A 335 19.88 -4.63 -0.26
N PRO A 336 19.82 -5.95 -0.48
CA PRO A 336 19.19 -6.91 0.45
C PRO A 336 19.70 -6.74 1.89
N ASP A 337 18.76 -6.52 2.83
CA ASP A 337 19.07 -6.26 4.24
C ASP A 337 17.84 -6.59 5.14
N PRO A 338 18.03 -7.29 6.26
CA PRO A 338 16.91 -7.71 7.12
C PRO A 338 16.14 -6.54 7.75
N GLY A 339 16.83 -5.44 8.05
CA GLY A 339 16.25 -4.23 8.63
C GLY A 339 15.55 -3.33 7.61
N LEU A 340 16.03 -3.31 6.36
CA LEU A 340 15.53 -2.45 5.29
C LEU A 340 14.41 -3.08 4.47
N ASN A 341 14.57 -4.32 4.02
CA ASN A 341 13.69 -4.97 3.04
C ASN A 341 13.40 -6.46 3.32
N GLY A 342 13.86 -6.98 4.46
CA GLY A 342 13.50 -8.30 4.96
C GLY A 342 14.32 -9.47 4.43
N HIS A 343 15.32 -9.22 3.57
CA HIS A 343 16.19 -10.23 2.98
C HIS A 343 17.45 -10.47 3.82
N LYS A 344 18.19 -11.54 3.54
CA LYS A 344 19.52 -11.77 4.13
C LYS A 344 20.54 -10.86 3.43
N GLU A 345 21.49 -10.31 4.17
CA GLU A 345 22.62 -9.57 3.59
C GLU A 345 23.55 -10.52 2.81
N GLY A 346 24.22 -10.01 1.78
CA GLY A 346 25.35 -10.66 1.11
C GLY A 346 25.19 -10.84 -0.40
N GLU A 347 24.00 -11.21 -0.87
CA GLU A 347 23.72 -11.39 -2.30
C GLU A 347 23.13 -10.12 -2.94
N SER A 348 23.27 -9.97 -4.25
CA SER A 348 22.60 -8.91 -5.00
C SER A 348 21.16 -9.30 -5.35
N TRP A 349 20.32 -8.31 -5.68
CA TRP A 349 18.97 -8.59 -6.18
C TRP A 349 18.96 -9.37 -7.49
N GLU A 350 19.95 -9.16 -8.35
CA GLU A 350 20.04 -9.85 -9.63
C GLU A 350 20.42 -11.33 -9.44
N ASP A 351 21.20 -11.65 -8.43
CA ASP A 351 21.53 -13.04 -8.07
C ASP A 351 20.32 -13.76 -7.48
N LEU A 352 19.59 -13.11 -6.57
CA LEU A 352 18.39 -13.67 -5.92
C LEU A 352 17.20 -13.77 -6.88
N TYR A 353 17.03 -12.81 -7.80
CA TYR A 353 15.83 -12.68 -8.63
C TYR A 353 16.18 -12.34 -10.10
N PRO A 354 16.97 -13.17 -10.80
CA PRO A 354 17.53 -12.83 -12.11
C PRO A 354 16.46 -12.50 -13.17
N ASP A 355 15.30 -13.14 -13.10
CA ASP A 355 14.24 -12.94 -14.08
C ASP A 355 13.48 -11.61 -13.93
N LEU A 356 13.58 -10.94 -12.77
CA LEU A 356 13.08 -9.57 -12.63
C LEU A 356 13.94 -8.57 -13.41
N PHE A 357 15.26 -8.79 -13.43
CA PHE A 357 16.23 -7.91 -14.08
C PHE A 357 16.35 -8.14 -15.59
N LYS A 358 15.90 -9.31 -16.09
CA LYS A 358 15.80 -9.61 -17.53
C LYS A 358 14.62 -8.94 -18.24
N ARG A 359 13.69 -8.32 -17.51
CA ARG A 359 12.53 -7.64 -18.09
C ARG A 359 12.99 -6.40 -18.88
N ASN A 360 12.35 -6.13 -20.03
CA ASN A 360 12.69 -4.97 -20.86
C ASN A 360 12.53 -3.64 -20.10
N GLU A 361 11.57 -3.60 -19.18
CA GLU A 361 11.28 -2.47 -18.30
C GLU A 361 12.08 -2.43 -16.98
N GLY A 362 12.93 -3.43 -16.72
CA GLY A 362 13.65 -3.61 -15.45
C GLY A 362 12.80 -4.18 -14.29
N ALA A 363 13.39 -4.20 -13.10
CA ALA A 363 12.86 -4.87 -11.89
C ALA A 363 11.72 -4.10 -11.18
N ARG A 364 10.74 -3.63 -11.94
CA ARG A 364 9.58 -2.87 -11.44
C ARG A 364 8.63 -3.72 -10.57
N PRO A 365 7.84 -3.11 -9.68
CA PRO A 365 6.86 -3.82 -8.86
C PRO A 365 5.62 -4.23 -9.64
N ASP A 366 5.08 -5.38 -9.28
CA ASP A 366 3.86 -5.96 -9.84
C ASP A 366 2.66 -5.74 -8.92
N LEU A 367 2.88 -5.85 -7.60
CA LEU A 367 1.85 -5.72 -6.58
C LEU A 367 2.37 -4.92 -5.39
N VAL A 368 1.55 -4.03 -4.86
CA VAL A 368 1.78 -3.34 -3.59
C VAL A 368 0.68 -3.73 -2.60
N ILE A 369 1.09 -4.25 -1.44
CA ILE A 369 0.18 -4.63 -0.35
C ILE A 369 0.29 -3.58 0.75
N PHE A 370 -0.80 -2.87 1.03
CA PHE A 370 -0.90 -1.97 2.17
C PHE A 370 -1.42 -2.73 3.38
N GLY A 371 -0.53 -3.03 4.33
CA GLY A 371 -0.85 -3.93 5.44
C GLY A 371 -1.25 -3.23 6.75
N SER A 372 -0.68 -2.10 7.16
CA SER A 372 -1.21 -1.37 8.33
C SER A 372 -1.10 0.14 8.18
N GLY A 373 -2.18 0.82 8.56
CA GLY A 373 -2.25 2.28 8.73
C GLY A 373 -2.17 2.73 10.20
N ALA A 374 -1.81 1.84 11.13
CA ALA A 374 -1.93 2.09 12.57
C ALA A 374 -1.09 3.29 13.09
N ASN A 375 0.02 3.59 12.41
CA ASN A 375 0.86 4.76 12.70
C ASN A 375 0.54 5.97 11.81
N GLU A 376 -0.48 5.87 10.95
CA GLU A 376 -0.89 7.00 10.12
C GLU A 376 -1.66 8.01 10.97
N LYS A 377 -0.95 9.08 11.29
CA LYS A 377 -1.45 10.30 11.94
C LYS A 377 -0.90 11.54 11.23
N THR A 378 -0.50 11.38 9.96
CA THR A 378 -0.03 12.49 9.13
C THR A 378 -1.25 13.22 8.63
N ASP A 379 -1.25 14.54 8.77
CA ASP A 379 -2.30 15.42 8.23
C ASP A 379 -3.71 15.16 8.78
N THR A 380 -3.86 14.54 9.96
CA THR A 380 -5.17 14.27 10.59
C THR A 380 -6.13 15.47 10.49
N PRO A 381 -7.38 15.28 10.02
CA PRO A 381 -8.04 14.01 9.66
C PRO A 381 -7.91 13.62 8.17
N ASP A 382 -6.94 14.15 7.44
CA ASP A 382 -6.80 14.00 5.98
C ASP A 382 -5.84 12.85 5.59
N GLU A 383 -5.69 11.81 6.42
CA GLU A 383 -4.74 10.70 6.22
C GLU A 383 -4.91 10.01 4.86
N VAL A 384 -6.13 10.00 4.31
CA VAL A 384 -6.44 9.44 2.98
C VAL A 384 -5.56 10.03 1.87
N ALA A 385 -5.19 11.32 1.97
CA ALA A 385 -4.42 12.02 0.96
C ALA A 385 -3.02 11.42 0.79
N VAL A 386 -2.45 10.91 1.87
CA VAL A 386 -1.12 10.32 1.91
C VAL A 386 -1.10 8.97 1.20
N PHE A 387 -2.11 8.13 1.46
CA PHE A 387 -2.30 6.84 0.79
C PHE A 387 -2.59 7.03 -0.69
N GLU A 388 -3.52 7.93 -1.01
CA GLU A 388 -3.88 8.23 -2.39
C GLU A 388 -2.68 8.81 -3.15
N GLY A 389 -1.92 9.70 -2.53
CA GLY A 389 -0.71 10.28 -3.11
C GLY A 389 0.35 9.23 -3.42
N ALA A 390 0.53 8.23 -2.55
CA ALA A 390 1.42 7.10 -2.80
C ALA A 390 0.93 6.26 -3.99
N ILE A 391 -0.35 5.87 -4.01
CA ILE A 391 -0.96 5.10 -5.12
C ILE A 391 -0.76 5.83 -6.45
N ARG A 392 -1.06 7.13 -6.50
CA ARG A 392 -0.97 7.94 -7.70
C ARG A 392 0.47 8.17 -8.16
N TRP A 393 1.41 8.40 -7.22
CA TRP A 393 2.83 8.44 -7.55
C TRP A 393 3.29 7.10 -8.16
N ILE A 394 2.88 5.97 -7.59
CA ILE A 394 3.21 4.64 -8.10
C ILE A 394 2.60 4.44 -9.48
N GLN A 395 1.33 4.78 -9.69
CA GLN A 395 0.66 4.68 -10.99
C GLN A 395 1.33 5.53 -12.09
N GLN A 396 1.86 6.70 -11.74
CA GLN A 396 2.58 7.56 -12.68
C GLN A 396 3.95 7.00 -13.08
N ASN A 397 4.67 6.35 -12.16
CA ASN A 397 6.02 5.84 -12.40
C ASN A 397 6.03 4.36 -12.84
N TYR A 398 5.01 3.60 -12.44
CA TYR A 398 4.85 2.15 -12.64
C TYR A 398 3.37 1.81 -12.96
N PRO A 399 2.85 2.19 -14.15
CA PRO A 399 1.41 2.14 -14.47
C PRO A 399 0.78 0.74 -14.49
N ASN A 400 1.61 -0.31 -14.51
CA ASN A 400 1.12 -1.70 -14.51
C ASN A 400 1.07 -2.33 -13.12
N THR A 401 1.55 -1.65 -12.08
CA THR A 401 1.50 -2.11 -10.69
C THR A 401 0.05 -2.15 -10.21
N GLU A 402 -0.33 -3.25 -9.55
CA GLU A 402 -1.62 -3.43 -8.90
C GLU A 402 -1.49 -3.20 -7.39
N PHE A 403 -2.60 -2.89 -6.73
CA PHE A 403 -2.65 -2.63 -5.30
C PHE A 403 -3.58 -3.62 -4.59
N LEU A 404 -3.37 -3.82 -3.30
CA LEU A 404 -4.22 -4.61 -2.42
C LEU A 404 -4.21 -3.96 -1.03
N PHE A 405 -5.38 -3.71 -0.46
CA PHE A 405 -5.51 -3.35 0.95
C PHE A 405 -5.69 -4.63 1.78
N SER A 406 -4.86 -4.81 2.80
CA SER A 406 -5.00 -5.89 3.78
C SER A 406 -4.71 -5.35 5.18
N PRO A 407 -5.48 -4.34 5.66
CA PRO A 407 -5.16 -3.61 6.88
C PRO A 407 -5.18 -4.50 8.13
N TYR A 408 -4.30 -4.23 9.08
CA TYR A 408 -4.35 -4.78 10.42
C TYR A 408 -4.95 -3.79 11.42
N GLN A 409 -5.74 -4.29 12.37
CA GLN A 409 -6.31 -3.47 13.44
C GLN A 409 -6.59 -4.29 14.71
N ASN A 410 -6.27 -3.69 15.85
CA ASN A 410 -6.62 -4.20 17.18
C ASN A 410 -8.10 -3.93 17.53
N GLN A 411 -8.65 -4.72 18.45
CA GLN A 411 -9.99 -4.47 19.00
C GLN A 411 -10.10 -3.02 19.55
N GLY A 412 -11.16 -2.29 19.16
CA GLY A 412 -11.44 -0.93 19.66
C GLY A 412 -10.97 0.24 18.78
N LYS A 413 -10.62 0.02 17.50
CA LYS A 413 -10.26 1.07 16.52
C LYS A 413 -9.01 1.88 16.87
N TYR A 414 -7.86 1.21 16.88
CA TYR A 414 -6.55 1.86 17.00
C TYR A 414 -6.14 2.63 15.71
N THR A 415 -6.60 2.16 14.54
CA THR A 415 -6.24 2.71 13.22
C THR A 415 -7.32 3.69 12.75
N PRO A 416 -7.04 5.00 12.58
CA PRO A 416 -8.07 6.01 12.34
C PRO A 416 -8.69 6.00 10.93
N ASN A 417 -8.11 5.29 9.96
CA ASN A 417 -8.37 5.52 8.53
C ASN A 417 -9.02 4.35 7.76
N THR A 418 -9.61 3.34 8.42
CA THR A 418 -10.17 2.17 7.68
C THR A 418 -11.29 2.55 6.71
N VAL A 419 -12.13 3.53 7.05
CA VAL A 419 -13.20 4.02 6.16
C VAL A 419 -12.62 4.72 4.93
N ASP A 420 -11.54 5.48 5.10
CA ASP A 420 -10.85 6.13 3.99
C ASP A 420 -10.21 5.13 3.04
N LEU A 421 -9.60 4.06 3.58
CA LEU A 421 -9.06 2.98 2.77
C LEU A 421 -10.15 2.22 2.01
N GLN A 422 -11.34 2.04 2.61
CA GLN A 422 -12.51 1.48 1.92
C GLN A 422 -13.01 2.44 0.81
N ALA A 423 -13.01 3.75 1.04
CA ALA A 423 -13.35 4.73 0.02
C ALA A 423 -12.35 4.70 -1.15
N LEU A 424 -11.05 4.58 -0.87
CA LEU A 424 -10.00 4.38 -1.88
C LEU A 424 -10.20 3.06 -2.65
N SER A 425 -10.50 1.98 -1.93
CA SER A 425 -10.83 0.67 -2.52
C SER A 425 -11.96 0.81 -3.56
N LEU A 426 -13.05 1.47 -3.21
CA LEU A 426 -14.17 1.71 -4.13
C LEU A 426 -13.79 2.62 -5.31
N ARG A 427 -13.08 3.72 -5.05
CA ARG A 427 -12.69 4.71 -6.09
C ARG A 427 -11.71 4.15 -7.10
N TYR A 428 -10.74 3.35 -6.66
CA TYR A 428 -9.68 2.80 -7.51
C TYR A 428 -9.94 1.35 -7.93
N GLN A 429 -11.02 0.74 -7.43
CA GLN A 429 -11.34 -0.70 -7.62
C GLN A 429 -10.24 -1.61 -7.07
N ILE A 430 -9.63 -1.22 -5.95
CA ILE A 430 -8.58 -1.97 -5.26
C ILE A 430 -9.24 -2.97 -4.30
N PRO A 431 -8.90 -4.27 -4.33
CA PRO A 431 -9.47 -5.24 -3.39
C PRO A 431 -9.10 -4.90 -1.93
N TYR A 432 -10.05 -5.11 -1.02
CA TYR A 432 -9.91 -4.81 0.41
C TYR A 432 -10.15 -6.05 1.27
N MET A 433 -9.09 -6.58 1.89
CA MET A 433 -9.14 -7.73 2.79
C MET A 433 -9.41 -7.26 4.21
N ASP A 434 -10.67 -7.37 4.63
CA ASP A 434 -11.18 -6.80 5.88
C ASP A 434 -10.81 -7.65 7.11
N TYR A 435 -9.52 -7.83 7.35
CA TYR A 435 -9.04 -8.40 8.60
C TYR A 435 -9.48 -7.60 9.84
N PRO A 436 -9.59 -6.25 9.83
CA PRO A 436 -10.09 -5.49 10.98
C PRO A 436 -11.46 -5.97 11.46
N LYS A 437 -12.40 -6.22 10.53
CA LYS A 437 -13.71 -6.77 10.86
C LYS A 437 -13.61 -8.19 11.43
N VAL A 438 -12.82 -9.05 10.79
CA VAL A 438 -12.63 -10.44 11.23
C VAL A 438 -12.00 -10.50 12.64
N ALA A 439 -10.97 -9.69 12.89
CA ALA A 439 -10.30 -9.59 14.18
C ALA A 439 -11.27 -9.14 15.28
N ASP A 440 -12.10 -8.13 15.03
CA ASP A 440 -13.09 -7.65 16.01
C ASP A 440 -14.09 -8.76 16.36
N ASP A 441 -14.61 -9.48 15.36
CA ASP A 441 -15.54 -10.60 15.57
C ASP A 441 -14.89 -11.78 16.30
N LEU A 442 -13.62 -12.09 16.03
CA LEU A 442 -12.88 -13.16 16.70
C LEU A 442 -12.77 -12.92 18.21
N THR A 443 -12.58 -11.67 18.63
CA THR A 443 -12.47 -11.30 20.05
C THR A 443 -13.78 -11.42 20.84
N ARG A 444 -14.91 -11.66 20.17
CA ARG A 444 -16.17 -12.02 20.83
C ARG A 444 -16.09 -13.40 21.48
N TRP A 445 -15.29 -14.29 20.90
CA TRP A 445 -15.25 -15.70 21.30
C TRP A 445 -13.99 -16.05 22.07
N GLY A 446 -12.85 -15.39 21.82
CA GLY A 446 -11.61 -15.62 22.56
C GLY A 446 -11.17 -14.44 23.43
N ASN A 447 -10.21 -14.67 24.30
CA ASN A 447 -9.51 -13.60 25.00
C ASN A 447 -8.74 -12.75 23.98
N LYS A 448 -9.10 -11.47 23.82
CA LYS A 448 -8.41 -10.55 22.91
C LYS A 448 -6.91 -10.46 23.15
N TYR A 449 -6.47 -10.59 24.39
CA TYR A 449 -5.06 -10.51 24.76
C TYR A 449 -4.26 -11.73 24.30
N SER A 450 -4.93 -12.83 23.95
CA SER A 450 -4.28 -13.96 23.28
C SER A 450 -3.95 -13.69 21.81
N LEU A 451 -4.52 -12.66 21.17
CA LEU A 451 -4.19 -12.26 19.81
C LEU A 451 -3.31 -11.00 19.78
N VAL A 452 -3.58 -10.06 20.69
CA VAL A 452 -2.89 -8.77 20.80
C VAL A 452 -2.70 -8.42 22.27
N PRO A 453 -1.48 -8.47 22.83
CA PRO A 453 -1.22 -8.05 24.21
C PRO A 453 -1.53 -6.57 24.42
N SER A 454 -1.45 -6.12 25.67
CA SER A 454 -1.78 -4.74 26.04
C SER A 454 -0.94 -3.65 25.36
N ASP A 455 0.22 -4.00 24.79
CA ASP A 455 1.07 -3.06 24.06
C ASP A 455 0.63 -2.81 22.60
N GLY A 456 -0.32 -3.60 22.10
CA GLY A 456 -0.95 -3.41 20.80
C GLY A 456 -0.26 -4.08 19.61
N HIS A 457 0.82 -4.85 19.80
CA HIS A 457 1.39 -5.63 18.68
C HIS A 457 0.71 -6.99 18.55
N PRO A 458 0.53 -7.51 17.32
CA PRO A 458 0.03 -8.88 17.12
C PRO A 458 0.93 -9.92 17.78
N GLN A 459 0.34 -11.02 18.22
CA GLN A 459 1.06 -12.27 18.48
C GLN A 459 1.18 -13.11 17.19
N ALA A 460 1.94 -14.21 17.24
CA ALA A 460 2.15 -15.08 16.07
C ALA A 460 0.83 -15.65 15.51
N ALA A 461 -0.09 -16.09 16.38
CA ALA A 461 -1.42 -16.52 15.96
C ALA A 461 -2.22 -15.44 15.22
N SER A 462 -2.04 -14.16 15.58
CA SER A 462 -2.70 -13.04 14.89
C SER A 462 -2.08 -12.80 13.50
N HIS A 463 -0.77 -12.95 13.34
CA HIS A 463 -0.11 -12.95 12.01
C HIS A 463 -0.62 -14.09 11.13
N TYR A 464 -0.80 -15.29 11.68
CA TYR A 464 -1.38 -16.43 10.96
C TYR A 464 -2.80 -16.12 10.49
N LEU A 465 -3.67 -15.63 11.38
CA LEU A 465 -5.05 -15.26 11.04
C LEU A 465 -5.13 -14.14 10.01
N TRP A 466 -4.21 -13.18 10.07
CA TRP A 466 -4.10 -12.09 9.09
C TRP A 466 -3.69 -12.60 7.72
N PHE A 467 -2.70 -13.51 7.66
CA PHE A 467 -2.34 -14.23 6.43
C PHE A 467 -3.54 -14.97 5.83
N LYS A 468 -4.36 -15.63 6.66
CA LYS A 468 -5.57 -16.34 6.20
C LYS A 468 -6.62 -15.42 5.56
N GLN A 469 -6.62 -14.13 5.85
CA GLN A 469 -7.40 -13.17 5.06
C GLN A 469 -6.70 -12.76 3.77
N LEU A 470 -5.40 -12.50 3.85
CA LEU A 470 -4.60 -12.08 2.69
C LEU A 470 -4.58 -13.14 1.58
N GLU A 471 -4.45 -14.43 1.90
CA GLU A 471 -4.35 -15.51 0.90
C GLU A 471 -5.57 -15.57 -0.03
N LYS A 472 -6.75 -15.15 0.45
CA LYS A 472 -8.00 -15.12 -0.32
C LYS A 472 -7.96 -14.22 -1.54
N ALA A 473 -7.08 -13.21 -1.55
CA ALA A 473 -6.86 -12.39 -2.74
C ALA A 473 -6.32 -13.22 -3.92
N PHE A 474 -5.73 -14.39 -3.66
CA PHE A 474 -5.08 -15.24 -4.65
C PHE A 474 -5.84 -16.54 -4.95
N GLU A 475 -7.01 -16.72 -4.35
CA GLU A 475 -7.83 -17.92 -4.53
C GLU A 475 -8.62 -17.86 -5.83
N CYS A 476 -8.07 -18.42 -6.91
CA CYS A 476 -8.76 -18.46 -8.20
C CYS A 476 -9.46 -19.80 -8.45
N TRP A 477 -10.79 -19.80 -8.37
CA TRP A 477 -11.62 -20.95 -8.74
C TRP A 477 -12.25 -20.86 -10.13
N ASN A 478 -12.28 -19.67 -10.74
CA ASN A 478 -12.91 -19.48 -12.04
C ASN A 478 -12.11 -18.52 -12.96
N PRO A 479 -11.05 -19.04 -13.61
CA PRO A 479 -10.11 -18.23 -14.37
C PRO A 479 -10.65 -17.72 -15.73
N ILE A 480 -11.83 -18.16 -16.17
CA ILE A 480 -12.40 -17.74 -17.46
C ILE A 480 -13.13 -16.40 -17.40
N PHE A 481 -13.51 -15.93 -16.20
CA PHE A 481 -14.10 -14.61 -16.05
C PHE A 481 -13.04 -13.52 -16.23
N ALA A 482 -13.39 -12.48 -16.96
CA ALA A 482 -12.51 -11.33 -17.16
C ALA A 482 -12.11 -10.72 -15.82
N GLY A 483 -10.82 -10.41 -15.69
CA GLY A 483 -10.31 -9.54 -14.65
C GLY A 483 -10.91 -8.14 -14.75
N GLN A 484 -11.04 -7.48 -13.61
CA GLN A 484 -11.39 -6.08 -13.49
C GLN A 484 -10.12 -5.30 -13.17
N ALA A 485 -9.63 -4.53 -14.15
CA ALA A 485 -8.46 -3.70 -13.95
C ALA A 485 -8.76 -2.55 -13.00
N GLN A 486 -7.81 -2.26 -12.12
CA GLN A 486 -7.89 -1.10 -11.22
C GLN A 486 -7.88 0.20 -12.03
N LEU A 487 -8.59 1.22 -11.55
CA LEU A 487 -8.69 2.50 -12.25
C LEU A 487 -7.36 3.26 -12.15
N GLN A 488 -6.86 3.68 -13.31
CA GLN A 488 -5.64 4.47 -13.43
C GLN A 488 -5.97 5.95 -13.25
N LEU A 489 -5.42 6.58 -12.21
CA LEU A 489 -5.53 8.01 -11.91
C LEU A 489 -6.98 8.56 -12.03
N PRO A 490 -8.01 7.95 -11.39
CA PRO A 490 -9.34 8.53 -11.32
C PRO A 490 -9.33 9.90 -10.63
N GLU A 491 -10.48 10.57 -10.57
CA GLU A 491 -10.62 11.79 -9.77
C GLU A 491 -10.23 11.52 -8.30
N ARG A 492 -9.44 12.44 -7.72
CA ARG A 492 -8.96 12.36 -6.34
C ARG A 492 -10.11 12.28 -5.35
N LEU A 493 -9.92 11.51 -4.27
CA LEU A 493 -10.81 11.55 -3.13
C LEU A 493 -10.62 12.78 -2.26
N HIS A 494 -9.39 13.30 -2.20
CA HIS A 494 -9.07 14.43 -1.35
C HIS A 494 -8.21 15.49 -2.06
N ALA A 495 -8.44 16.77 -1.74
CA ALA A 495 -7.74 17.88 -2.39
C ALA A 495 -6.23 17.89 -2.09
N ASN A 496 -5.85 17.59 -0.84
CA ASN A 496 -4.45 17.55 -0.41
C ASN A 496 -3.63 16.41 -1.03
N THR A 497 -4.29 15.43 -1.68
CA THR A 497 -3.61 14.33 -2.39
C THR A 497 -2.61 14.86 -3.43
N TYR A 498 -2.96 15.96 -4.11
CA TYR A 498 -2.09 16.55 -5.13
C TYR A 498 -0.69 16.92 -4.58
N GLY A 499 -0.61 17.34 -3.31
CA GLY A 499 0.63 17.65 -2.61
C GLY A 499 1.55 16.44 -2.42
N TRP A 500 0.98 15.24 -2.33
CA TRP A 500 1.69 13.99 -2.05
C TRP A 500 2.09 13.23 -3.32
N GLU A 501 1.47 13.53 -4.46
CA GLU A 501 1.75 12.89 -5.77
C GLU A 501 3.12 13.25 -6.37
N GLY A 502 3.72 14.32 -5.87
CA GLY A 502 4.91 14.92 -6.43
C GLY A 502 6.18 14.07 -6.37
N LYS A 503 7.23 14.53 -7.06
CA LYS A 503 8.59 14.01 -6.85
C LYS A 503 9.17 14.58 -5.56
N MET A 504 9.90 13.76 -4.81
CA MET A 504 10.60 14.20 -3.62
C MET A 504 11.95 14.81 -3.99
N VAL A 505 12.30 15.94 -3.38
CA VAL A 505 13.64 16.55 -3.44
C VAL A 505 14.22 16.64 -2.05
N THR A 506 15.44 16.10 -1.88
CA THR A 506 16.14 16.05 -0.60
C THR A 506 17.10 17.23 -0.46
N PHE A 507 17.05 17.88 0.70
CA PHE A 507 17.97 18.91 1.13
C PHE A 507 18.68 18.43 2.39
N ASP A 508 20.01 18.49 2.41
CA ASP A 508 20.80 18.17 3.58
C ASP A 508 21.29 19.43 4.32
N SER A 509 21.99 19.23 5.43
CA SER A 509 22.52 20.32 6.25
C SER A 509 23.58 21.21 5.57
N THR A 510 24.07 20.85 4.39
CA THR A 510 24.99 21.68 3.58
C THR A 510 24.22 22.60 2.63
N SER A 511 22.94 22.32 2.38
CA SER A 511 22.07 23.13 1.55
C SER A 511 21.82 24.50 2.17
N SER A 512 21.98 25.56 1.38
CA SER A 512 21.60 26.93 1.77
C SER A 512 20.10 27.10 2.02
N ARG A 513 19.28 26.11 1.66
CA ARG A 513 17.83 26.08 1.91
C ARG A 513 17.48 25.71 3.35
N ILE A 514 18.38 25.06 4.08
CA ILE A 514 18.22 24.80 5.51
C ILE A 514 18.90 25.93 6.29
N LYS A 515 18.10 26.73 7.00
CA LYS A 515 18.58 27.84 7.84
C LYS A 515 18.51 27.43 9.30
N ASN A 516 19.53 26.71 9.73
CA ASN A 516 19.63 26.09 11.05
C ASN A 516 18.44 25.15 11.36
N ASN A 517 17.41 25.66 12.02
CA ASN A 517 16.19 24.93 12.42
C ASN A 517 14.98 25.25 11.52
N ARG A 518 15.18 25.94 10.40
CA ARG A 518 14.09 26.46 9.54
C ARG A 518 14.25 26.07 8.08
N PHE A 519 13.13 25.91 7.38
CA PHE A 519 13.09 25.51 5.97
C PHE A 519 11.83 26.02 5.26
N ILE A 520 11.96 26.49 4.02
CA ILE A 520 10.84 26.88 3.15
C ILE A 520 10.51 25.73 2.19
N PHE A 521 9.25 25.30 2.18
CA PHE A 521 8.74 24.19 1.39
C PHE A 521 8.90 24.46 -0.12
N GLU A 522 9.03 23.39 -0.91
CA GLU A 522 8.88 23.49 -2.37
C GLU A 522 7.41 23.74 -2.76
N ASP A 523 6.50 22.84 -2.38
CA ASP A 523 5.06 23.02 -2.53
C ASP A 523 4.32 22.74 -1.24
N ASN A 524 3.77 21.53 -1.07
CA ASN A 524 2.78 21.28 -0.03
C ASN A 524 3.23 20.32 1.06
N ALA A 525 4.03 19.32 0.71
CA ALA A 525 4.37 18.23 1.61
C ALA A 525 5.88 18.11 1.87
N ILE A 526 6.22 17.72 3.11
CA ILE A 526 7.58 17.44 3.53
C ILE A 526 7.67 16.23 4.47
N ASN A 527 8.85 15.64 4.52
CA ASN A 527 9.38 14.86 5.64
C ASN A 527 10.67 15.53 6.13
N SER A 528 10.94 15.51 7.43
CA SER A 528 12.08 16.23 8.02
C SER A 528 12.76 15.48 9.15
N TRP A 529 14.06 15.70 9.26
CA TRP A 529 14.97 15.09 10.22
C TRP A 529 15.72 16.18 10.95
N GLY A 530 15.86 16.03 12.25
CA GLY A 530 16.44 17.06 13.08
C GLY A 530 16.68 16.59 14.49
N LYS A 531 17.20 17.51 15.29
CA LYS A 531 17.44 17.29 16.70
C LYS A 531 17.27 18.56 17.52
N THR A 532 17.10 18.36 18.82
CA THR A 532 17.04 19.36 19.88
C THR A 532 17.62 18.72 21.14
N ASP A 533 18.11 19.53 22.07
CA ASP A 533 18.49 19.04 23.41
C ASP A 533 17.26 18.90 24.32
N SER A 534 16.16 19.59 24.00
CA SER A 534 14.87 19.50 24.70
C SER A 534 13.89 18.58 23.95
N GLU A 535 13.80 17.31 24.36
CA GLU A 535 12.94 16.30 23.72
C GLU A 535 11.47 16.35 24.19
N PRO A 536 10.48 16.04 23.30
CA PRO A 536 10.63 15.90 21.85
C PRO A 536 10.75 17.26 21.15
N PRO A 537 11.36 17.34 19.95
CA PRO A 537 11.32 18.53 19.09
C PRO A 537 9.91 19.09 18.92
N VAL A 538 9.78 20.40 18.82
CA VAL A 538 8.49 21.07 18.62
C VAL A 538 8.44 21.74 17.25
N PRO A 539 7.84 21.10 16.23
CA PRO A 539 7.68 21.70 14.92
C PRO A 539 6.59 22.78 14.92
N TYR A 540 6.83 23.81 14.12
CA TYR A 540 5.86 24.82 13.72
C TYR A 540 5.80 24.86 12.20
N VAL A 541 4.59 24.87 11.64
CA VAL A 541 4.37 25.18 10.22
C VAL A 541 3.57 26.47 10.15
N ASP A 542 4.16 27.50 9.55
CA ASP A 542 3.58 28.86 9.49
C ASP A 542 3.12 29.39 10.85
N GLY A 543 3.92 29.14 11.89
CA GLY A 543 3.62 29.54 13.27
C GLY A 543 2.58 28.68 13.99
N VAL A 544 2.00 27.67 13.33
CA VAL A 544 1.10 26.69 13.97
C VAL A 544 1.92 25.55 14.56
N LYS A 545 1.74 25.29 15.85
CA LYS A 545 2.44 24.23 16.59
C LYS A 545 1.91 22.84 16.23
N PHE A 546 2.83 21.89 16.03
CA PHE A 546 2.51 20.47 15.84
C PHE A 546 3.29 19.58 16.82
N GLU A 547 2.87 18.33 16.93
CA GLU A 547 3.62 17.28 17.64
C GLU A 547 4.64 16.63 16.71
N SER A 548 5.73 16.12 17.27
CA SER A 548 6.72 15.34 16.53
C SER A 548 7.15 14.11 17.32
N ARG A 549 7.93 13.25 16.66
CA ARG A 549 8.66 12.17 17.32
C ARG A 549 9.94 12.72 17.98
N ARG A 550 10.63 11.86 18.71
CA ARG A 550 11.98 12.15 19.22
C ARG A 550 12.93 12.61 18.11
N SER A 551 14.01 13.29 18.48
CA SER A 551 15.06 13.66 17.53
C SER A 551 15.51 12.47 16.67
N SER A 552 15.63 12.73 15.38
CA SER A 552 16.09 11.77 14.37
C SER A 552 16.99 12.51 13.39
N PRO A 553 18.27 12.76 13.73
CA PRO A 553 19.18 13.57 12.91
C PRO A 553 19.78 12.79 11.72
N SER A 554 19.62 11.47 11.70
CA SER A 554 20.10 10.62 10.60
C SER A 554 19.02 10.47 9.54
N TYR A 555 19.40 10.59 8.28
CA TYR A 555 18.48 10.39 7.16
C TYR A 555 18.05 8.91 7.10
N ASN A 556 16.74 8.67 7.27
CA ASN A 556 16.14 7.34 7.17
C ASN A 556 14.90 7.44 6.27
N LEU A 557 14.96 6.75 5.12
CA LEU A 557 13.92 6.78 4.07
C LEU A 557 12.52 6.33 4.52
N ARG A 558 12.43 5.69 5.69
CA ARG A 558 11.19 5.13 6.25
C ARG A 558 10.75 5.79 7.54
N ASN A 559 11.57 6.64 8.15
CA ASN A 559 11.26 7.20 9.46
C ASN A 559 11.83 8.61 9.57
N SER A 560 10.99 9.55 9.94
CA SER A 560 11.28 10.98 10.05
C SER A 560 10.94 11.48 11.45
N MET A 561 11.52 12.61 11.83
CA MET A 561 11.14 13.30 13.06
C MET A 561 9.75 13.93 12.90
N PHE A 562 9.50 14.59 11.76
CA PHE A 562 8.25 15.29 11.48
C PHE A 562 7.91 15.25 9.99
N ARG A 563 6.62 15.22 9.69
CA ARG A 563 6.03 15.10 8.34
C ARG A 563 4.72 15.88 8.29
N HIS A 564 4.46 16.52 7.16
CA HIS A 564 3.29 17.37 7.01
C HIS A 564 3.01 17.65 5.53
N GLY A 565 1.75 17.62 5.14
CA GLY A 565 1.28 17.91 3.78
C GLY A 565 -0.05 18.66 3.71
N ARG A 566 -0.68 18.96 4.85
CA ARG A 566 -1.94 19.71 4.95
C ARG A 566 -1.73 21.22 4.82
N THR A 567 -1.37 21.66 3.62
CA THR A 567 -1.05 23.06 3.31
C THR A 567 -1.79 23.55 2.08
N SER A 568 -1.83 24.87 1.87
CA SER A 568 -2.51 25.49 0.73
C SER A 568 -1.64 25.44 -0.53
N LEU A 569 -2.20 25.03 -1.68
CA LEU A 569 -1.45 25.03 -2.94
C LEU A 569 -0.95 26.44 -3.30
N GLY A 570 0.33 26.54 -3.69
CA GLY A 570 0.92 27.76 -4.22
C GLY A 570 1.25 28.84 -3.19
N ASP A 571 0.98 28.63 -1.90
CA ASP A 571 1.39 29.53 -0.84
C ASP A 571 2.83 29.23 -0.38
N ARG A 572 3.48 30.21 0.28
CA ARG A 572 4.73 29.95 1.02
C ARG A 572 4.39 29.25 2.34
N HIS A 573 5.08 28.14 2.58
CA HIS A 573 5.03 27.43 3.87
C HIS A 573 6.44 27.33 4.47
N ILE A 574 6.56 27.59 5.77
CA ILE A 574 7.81 27.55 6.52
C ILE A 574 7.71 26.52 7.65
N LEU A 575 8.64 25.57 7.68
CA LEU A 575 8.90 24.72 8.84
C LEU A 575 9.90 25.41 9.76
N GLU A 576 9.63 25.40 11.05
CA GLU A 576 10.56 25.75 12.12
C GLU A 576 10.56 24.66 13.19
N ILE A 577 11.72 24.34 13.76
CA ILE A 577 11.82 23.45 14.93
C ILE A 577 12.25 24.27 16.14
N ALA A 578 11.43 24.32 17.18
CA ALA A 578 11.78 24.94 18.45
C ALA A 578 12.41 23.93 19.42
N GLY A 579 13.26 24.45 20.31
CA GLY A 579 13.98 23.70 21.34
C GLY A 579 15.42 24.19 21.51
N GLU A 580 16.04 23.85 22.64
CA GLU A 580 17.46 24.19 22.88
C GLU A 580 18.35 23.52 21.82
N ASN A 581 19.22 24.31 21.18
CA ASN A 581 20.10 23.87 20.09
C ASN A 581 19.40 23.14 18.94
N ALA A 582 18.14 23.51 18.66
CA ALA A 582 17.37 22.92 17.56
C ALA A 582 18.09 23.05 16.22
N LYS A 583 18.09 21.97 15.44
CA LYS A 583 18.71 21.90 14.11
C LYS A 583 17.95 20.96 13.19
N LEU A 584 17.70 21.40 11.96
CA LEU A 584 17.31 20.55 10.84
C LEU A 584 18.57 19.97 10.18
N THR A 585 18.50 18.69 9.86
CA THR A 585 19.62 17.93 9.27
C THR A 585 19.32 17.50 7.85
N TYR A 586 18.07 17.09 7.60
CA TYR A 586 17.56 16.79 6.28
C TYR A 586 16.11 17.26 6.17
N VAL A 587 15.70 17.66 4.98
CA VAL A 587 14.30 17.87 4.61
C VAL A 587 14.07 17.31 3.23
N ASP A 588 13.10 16.43 3.12
CA ASP A 588 12.54 15.97 1.86
C ASP A 588 11.29 16.80 1.58
N SER A 589 11.23 17.47 0.43
CA SER A 589 10.08 18.30 0.05
C SER A 589 9.51 17.86 -1.30
N LYS A 590 8.18 17.76 -1.37
CA LYS A 590 7.44 17.38 -2.58
C LYS A 590 7.32 18.56 -3.53
N ILE A 591 7.60 18.30 -4.80
CA ILE A 591 7.27 19.17 -5.93
C ILE A 591 6.05 18.58 -6.63
N ASN A 592 4.96 19.35 -6.69
CA ASN A 592 3.70 18.87 -7.25
C ASN A 592 3.85 18.47 -8.73
N PRO A 593 3.10 17.45 -9.19
CA PRO A 593 3.09 17.05 -10.59
C PRO A 593 2.80 18.22 -11.53
N ASN A 594 3.40 18.24 -12.72
CA ASN A 594 3.16 19.24 -13.76
C ASN A 594 3.39 20.72 -13.36
N ARG A 595 4.00 20.99 -12.19
CA ARG A 595 4.44 22.34 -11.83
C ARG A 595 5.45 22.85 -12.87
N ARG A 596 5.26 24.08 -13.34
CA ARG A 596 6.22 24.83 -14.15
C ARG A 596 6.69 26.07 -13.42
N PHE A 597 7.95 26.41 -13.61
CA PHE A 597 8.60 27.58 -13.02
C PHE A 597 8.97 28.59 -14.10
N PHE A 598 8.51 29.82 -13.93
CA PHE A 598 8.74 30.94 -14.84
C PHE A 598 9.48 32.05 -14.07
N PRO A 599 10.82 32.02 -14.00
CA PRO A 599 11.59 33.13 -13.43
C PRO A 599 11.32 34.40 -14.22
N VAL A 600 11.56 35.58 -13.64
CA VAL A 600 11.42 36.87 -14.36
C VAL A 600 12.29 36.99 -15.61
N SER A 601 13.34 36.18 -15.75
CA SER A 601 14.18 36.07 -16.95
C SER A 601 13.60 35.15 -18.04
N ASN A 602 12.48 34.48 -17.78
CA ASN A 602 11.80 33.66 -18.78
C ASN A 602 11.36 34.55 -19.96
N PRO A 603 11.66 34.19 -21.21
CA PRO A 603 11.38 35.02 -22.38
C PRO A 603 9.88 35.24 -22.65
N ASN A 604 8.99 34.46 -22.03
CA ASN A 604 7.55 34.64 -22.15
C ASN A 604 7.03 35.82 -21.34
N TRP A 605 7.84 36.37 -20.41
CA TRP A 605 7.47 37.61 -19.73
C TRP A 605 7.61 38.80 -20.69
N ASN A 606 6.52 39.54 -20.85
CA ASN A 606 6.57 40.89 -21.35
C ASN A 606 6.96 41.84 -20.23
N LEU A 607 8.23 42.24 -20.24
CA LEU A 607 8.83 43.06 -19.18
C LEU A 607 8.41 44.52 -19.21
N MET A 608 7.72 45.01 -20.25
CA MET A 608 7.29 46.42 -20.35
C MET A 608 8.41 47.43 -20.04
N GLY A 609 9.64 47.13 -20.50
CA GLY A 609 10.84 47.93 -20.27
C GLY A 609 11.43 47.88 -18.85
N GLN A 610 10.95 47.00 -17.97
CA GLN A 610 11.57 46.77 -16.65
C GLN A 610 12.89 46.00 -16.78
N THR A 611 13.81 46.23 -15.83
CA THR A 611 15.14 45.61 -15.81
C THR A 611 15.20 44.47 -14.79
N ILE A 612 15.76 43.34 -15.20
CA ILE A 612 16.05 42.21 -14.34
C ILE A 612 17.36 42.45 -13.61
N VAL A 613 17.40 42.19 -12.31
CA VAL A 613 18.62 42.27 -11.49
C VAL A 613 18.83 40.98 -10.69
N PRO A 614 20.08 40.62 -10.35
CA PRO A 614 20.35 39.51 -9.44
C PRO A 614 19.67 39.71 -8.07
N PHE A 615 19.19 38.63 -7.49
CA PHE A 615 18.62 38.59 -6.15
C PHE A 615 19.43 37.67 -5.24
N HIS A 616 19.87 38.21 -4.10
CA HIS A 616 20.60 37.48 -3.07
C HIS A 616 19.67 37.08 -1.95
N SER A 617 19.33 35.79 -1.91
CA SER A 617 18.46 35.23 -0.89
C SER A 617 19.21 34.86 0.38
N GLU A 618 18.65 35.26 1.53
CA GLU A 618 19.07 34.74 2.82
C GLU A 618 18.59 33.31 3.08
N TRP A 619 17.62 32.79 2.31
CA TRP A 619 16.94 31.50 2.49
C TRP A 619 17.20 30.51 1.35
N GLY A 620 18.23 30.75 0.54
CA GLY A 620 18.67 29.84 -0.51
C GLY A 620 17.85 29.90 -1.81
N ALA A 621 17.09 30.97 -2.01
CA ALA A 621 16.38 31.33 -3.24
C ALA A 621 15.35 30.28 -3.73
N PRO A 622 14.36 29.89 -2.89
CA PRO A 622 13.35 28.90 -3.26
C PRO A 622 12.53 29.30 -4.49
N TYR A 623 12.36 30.60 -4.73
CA TYR A 623 11.45 31.12 -5.74
C TYR A 623 12.14 31.91 -6.87
N GLY A 624 13.47 31.80 -6.98
CA GLY A 624 14.24 32.45 -8.04
C GLY A 624 15.46 33.21 -7.52
N LYS A 625 16.42 33.43 -8.43
CA LYS A 625 17.71 34.09 -8.15
C LYS A 625 17.82 35.48 -8.77
N GLU A 626 16.74 35.94 -9.39
CA GLU A 626 16.63 37.19 -10.11
C GLU A 626 15.32 37.86 -9.72
N LYS A 627 15.28 39.19 -9.80
CA LYS A 627 14.09 39.97 -9.48
C LYS A 627 13.88 41.13 -10.43
N ILE A 628 12.65 41.63 -10.43
CA ILE A 628 12.26 42.90 -11.06
C ILE A 628 11.60 43.78 -10.01
N THR A 629 12.08 45.01 -9.86
CA THR A 629 11.45 46.02 -8.99
C THR A 629 10.40 46.80 -9.78
N LEU A 630 9.13 46.55 -9.49
CA LEU A 630 8.01 47.29 -10.06
C LEU A 630 7.76 48.54 -9.24
N LYS A 631 7.84 49.73 -9.86
CA LYS A 631 7.36 50.99 -9.26
C LYS A 631 5.83 51.06 -9.30
N PRO A 632 5.18 51.88 -8.45
CA PRO A 632 3.72 52.06 -8.49
C PRO A 632 3.20 52.33 -9.92
N GLY A 633 2.20 51.57 -10.35
CA GLY A 633 1.61 51.65 -11.69
C GLY A 633 2.40 50.94 -12.79
N LYS A 634 3.59 50.40 -12.51
CA LYS A 634 4.34 49.55 -13.44
C LYS A 634 3.93 48.10 -13.25
N TYR A 635 3.91 47.37 -14.36
CA TYR A 635 3.49 45.99 -14.42
C TYR A 635 4.33 45.20 -15.42
N ILE A 636 4.28 43.88 -15.30
CA ILE A 636 4.79 42.91 -16.27
C ILE A 636 3.70 41.86 -16.53
N GLU A 637 3.76 41.19 -17.68
CA GLU A 637 2.74 40.22 -18.08
C GLU A 637 3.36 38.92 -18.59
N ILE A 638 2.65 37.81 -18.42
CA ILE A 638 3.01 36.51 -19.00
C ILE A 638 1.72 35.75 -19.34
N GLU A 639 1.74 34.98 -20.43
CA GLU A 639 0.69 34.00 -20.69
C GLU A 639 1.17 32.60 -20.31
N VAL A 640 0.35 31.87 -19.55
CA VAL A 640 0.68 30.52 -19.06
C VAL A 640 -0.51 29.58 -19.19
N VAL A 641 -0.22 28.30 -19.42
CA VAL A 641 -1.23 27.24 -19.39
C VAL A 641 -1.26 26.62 -18.01
N CYS A 642 -2.42 26.59 -17.37
CA CYS A 642 -2.59 26.08 -16.01
C CYS A 642 -4.04 25.90 -15.60
N THR A 643 -4.24 25.23 -14.48
CA THR A 643 -5.43 25.32 -13.62
C THR A 643 -5.25 26.31 -12.48
N ASP A 644 -4.00 26.50 -12.03
CA ASP A 644 -3.65 27.31 -10.87
C ASP A 644 -2.30 27.99 -11.10
N ILE A 645 -2.08 29.14 -10.47
CA ILE A 645 -0.80 29.84 -10.47
C ILE A 645 -0.34 30.18 -9.06
N SER A 646 0.94 30.48 -8.91
CA SER A 646 1.49 31.15 -7.73
C SER A 646 2.44 32.25 -8.17
N VAL A 647 2.25 33.46 -7.65
CA VAL A 647 3.14 34.60 -7.91
C VAL A 647 4.10 34.73 -6.74
N ALA A 648 5.40 34.84 -7.00
CA ALA A 648 6.42 35.02 -5.97
C ALA A 648 7.05 36.42 -5.97
N TRP A 649 7.28 36.97 -4.79
CA TRP A 649 7.82 38.29 -4.54
C TRP A 649 8.74 38.29 -3.31
N VAL A 650 9.36 39.43 -2.99
CA VAL A 650 10.14 39.63 -1.76
C VAL A 650 9.36 40.57 -0.84
N ASP A 651 9.08 40.13 0.39
CA ASP A 651 8.53 41.02 1.41
C ASP A 651 9.59 42.03 1.85
N ASP A 652 9.21 43.29 2.06
CA ASP A 652 10.08 44.38 2.55
C ASP A 652 9.25 45.39 3.37
N PRO A 653 9.74 45.94 4.49
CA PRO A 653 8.96 46.88 5.33
C PRO A 653 8.44 48.10 4.56
N ASP A 654 9.16 48.55 3.53
CA ASP A 654 8.80 49.71 2.71
C ASP A 654 8.10 49.32 1.39
N ALA A 655 7.81 48.02 1.18
CA ALA A 655 7.14 47.55 -0.02
C ALA A 655 5.66 47.96 -0.06
N GLY A 656 5.17 48.10 -1.29
CA GLY A 656 3.77 48.41 -1.57
C GLY A 656 2.86 47.18 -1.57
N THR A 657 1.81 47.29 -2.37
CA THR A 657 0.85 46.21 -2.63
C THR A 657 1.07 45.64 -4.02
N LEU A 658 1.09 44.31 -4.15
CA LEU A 658 1.08 43.62 -5.43
C LEU A 658 -0.36 43.29 -5.84
N GLU A 659 -0.81 43.88 -6.95
CA GLU A 659 -2.06 43.54 -7.60
C GLU A 659 -1.80 42.49 -8.68
N ILE A 660 -2.55 41.38 -8.60
CA ILE A 660 -2.42 40.22 -9.50
C ILE A 660 -3.72 40.09 -10.28
N PHE A 661 -3.61 40.27 -11.60
CA PHE A 661 -4.71 40.13 -12.53
C PHE A 661 -4.58 38.83 -13.32
N VAL A 662 -5.70 38.15 -13.52
CA VAL A 662 -5.83 36.99 -14.40
C VAL A 662 -6.89 37.33 -15.43
N ASP A 663 -6.54 37.26 -16.71
CA ASP A 663 -7.42 37.61 -17.84
C ASP A 663 -8.06 39.00 -17.66
N ASP A 664 -7.21 39.97 -17.30
CA ASP A 664 -7.55 41.37 -17.01
C ASP A 664 -8.52 41.59 -15.83
N GLN A 665 -8.86 40.54 -15.07
CA GLN A 665 -9.63 40.63 -13.82
C GLN A 665 -8.69 40.64 -12.61
N LEU A 666 -8.88 41.59 -11.70
CA LEU A 666 -8.13 41.64 -10.45
C LEU A 666 -8.54 40.45 -9.55
N MET A 667 -7.65 39.48 -9.39
CA MET A 667 -7.91 38.27 -8.61
C MET A 667 -7.40 38.41 -7.17
N LYS A 668 -6.30 39.14 -6.97
CA LYS A 668 -5.69 39.30 -5.66
C LYS A 668 -5.00 40.65 -5.52
N SER A 669 -5.14 41.23 -4.33
CA SER A 669 -4.33 42.35 -3.86
C SER A 669 -3.59 41.88 -2.61
N GLN A 670 -2.27 41.92 -2.64
CA GLN A 670 -1.40 41.33 -1.62
C GLN A 670 -0.43 42.40 -1.10
N ALA A 671 -0.54 42.73 0.18
CA ALA A 671 0.45 43.59 0.84
C ALA A 671 1.79 42.84 0.91
N CYS A 672 2.87 43.51 0.49
CA CYS A 672 4.22 42.95 0.44
C CYS A 672 5.11 43.47 1.57
N ASN A 673 4.52 44.14 2.56
CA ASN A 673 5.20 44.63 3.77
C ASN A 673 4.81 43.86 5.03
N ILE A 674 4.31 42.64 4.87
CA ILE A 674 3.93 41.77 5.98
C ILE A 674 5.05 40.76 6.23
N GLY A 675 5.88 41.04 7.23
CA GLY A 675 6.94 40.12 7.64
C GLY A 675 6.41 38.84 8.31
N PHE A 676 7.18 37.77 8.23
CA PHE A 676 6.96 36.52 8.94
C PHE A 676 7.55 36.58 10.35
N THR A 677 6.73 36.37 11.38
CA THR A 677 7.20 36.29 12.77
C THR A 677 7.59 34.86 13.10
N ASP A 678 8.88 34.64 13.33
CA ASP A 678 9.43 33.32 13.66
C ASP A 678 9.15 32.91 15.13
N THR A 679 9.54 31.68 15.49
CA THR A 679 9.37 31.16 16.86
C THR A 679 10.10 31.99 17.92
N ASP A 680 11.15 32.72 17.53
CA ASP A 680 11.96 33.59 18.40
C ASP A 680 11.38 35.02 18.48
N LYS A 681 10.18 35.25 17.93
CA LYS A 681 9.49 36.54 17.85
C LYS A 681 10.22 37.60 17.00
N LYS A 682 11.17 37.18 16.17
CA LYS A 682 11.80 38.06 15.19
C LYS A 682 10.93 38.12 13.93
N VAL A 683 10.69 39.34 13.45
CA VAL A 683 10.02 39.59 12.19
C VAL A 683 11.06 39.50 11.06
N ASN A 684 10.79 38.65 10.08
CA ASN A 684 11.65 38.42 8.93
C ASN A 684 10.89 38.78 7.65
N TYR A 685 11.48 39.67 6.84
CA TYR A 685 10.99 40.04 5.52
C TYR A 685 11.77 39.22 4.50
N LEU A 686 11.08 38.30 3.82
CA LEU A 686 11.71 37.20 3.07
C LEU A 686 10.92 36.88 1.80
N GLU A 687 11.43 35.97 0.97
CA GLU A 687 10.74 35.58 -0.26
C GLU A 687 9.42 34.88 0.03
N ASN A 688 8.37 35.33 -0.63
CA ASN A 688 7.01 34.89 -0.42
C ASN A 688 6.34 34.56 -1.74
N ARG A 689 5.23 33.82 -1.66
CA ARG A 689 4.40 33.51 -2.81
C ARG A 689 2.95 33.26 -2.39
N LYS A 690 2.02 33.45 -3.32
CA LYS A 690 0.58 33.25 -3.07
C LYS A 690 -0.07 32.52 -4.24
N GLY A 691 -0.85 31.50 -3.91
CA GLY A 691 -1.66 30.77 -4.88
C GLY A 691 -2.90 31.54 -5.34
N ILE A 692 -3.20 31.48 -6.64
CA ILE A 692 -4.51 31.78 -7.22
C ILE A 692 -5.00 30.49 -7.87
N LEU A 693 -6.07 29.93 -7.30
CA LEU A 693 -6.50 28.56 -7.56
C LEU A 693 -7.80 28.50 -8.36
N ASN A 694 -8.10 27.34 -8.94
CA ASN A 694 -9.36 27.02 -9.62
C ASN A 694 -9.67 27.93 -10.81
N LEU A 695 -8.66 28.34 -11.58
CA LEU A 695 -8.84 29.15 -12.78
C LEU A 695 -9.58 28.38 -13.90
N GLY A 696 -9.57 27.04 -13.83
CA GLY A 696 -9.98 26.15 -14.91
C GLY A 696 -8.83 25.93 -15.89
N PHE A 697 -8.67 24.74 -16.44
CA PHE A 697 -7.52 24.48 -17.32
C PHE A 697 -7.63 25.27 -18.64
N GLY A 698 -6.66 26.16 -18.88
CA GLY A 698 -6.52 26.88 -20.14
C GLY A 698 -5.33 27.82 -20.16
N LEU A 699 -5.27 28.64 -21.21
CA LEU A 699 -4.29 29.71 -21.40
C LEU A 699 -4.78 30.98 -20.69
N HIS A 700 -4.03 31.42 -19.68
CA HIS A 700 -4.35 32.59 -18.87
C HIS A 700 -3.31 33.68 -19.06
N LYS A 701 -3.79 34.92 -19.19
CA LYS A 701 -2.93 36.12 -19.17
C LYS A 701 -2.78 36.60 -17.73
N ILE A 702 -1.56 36.58 -17.22
CA ILE A 702 -1.24 37.03 -15.86
C ILE A 702 -0.55 38.38 -15.93
N ARG A 703 -1.09 39.39 -15.24
CA ARG A 703 -0.44 40.69 -15.02
C ARG A 703 -0.18 40.87 -13.55
N VAL A 704 1.04 41.28 -13.20
CA VAL A 704 1.41 41.66 -11.83
C VAL A 704 1.83 43.12 -11.82
N GLN A 705 1.26 43.90 -10.90
CA GLN A 705 1.38 45.36 -10.86
C GLN A 705 1.64 45.84 -9.44
N ALA A 706 2.60 46.74 -9.26
CA ALA A 706 2.84 47.39 -7.98
C ALA A 706 1.89 48.57 -7.77
N LYS A 707 1.45 48.76 -6.53
CA LYS A 707 0.61 49.85 -6.07
C LYS A 707 1.15 50.41 -4.76
N ASP A 708 0.92 51.70 -4.54
CA ASP A 708 1.33 52.51 -3.38
C ASP A 708 2.85 52.70 -3.23
N ALA A 709 3.64 51.62 -3.25
CA ALA A 709 5.11 51.62 -3.21
C ALA A 709 5.70 50.58 -4.17
N ALA A 710 7.04 50.48 -4.22
CA ALA A 710 7.71 49.51 -5.07
C ALA A 710 7.51 48.07 -4.54
N VAL A 711 7.52 47.09 -5.45
CA VAL A 711 7.46 45.65 -5.11
C VAL A 711 8.47 44.88 -5.94
N ASP A 712 9.23 44.01 -5.31
CA ASP A 712 10.19 43.12 -5.96
C ASP A 712 9.53 41.79 -6.32
N VAL A 713 9.35 41.52 -7.61
CA VAL A 713 8.78 40.28 -8.15
C VAL A 713 9.91 39.31 -8.55
N LEU A 714 9.76 38.03 -8.20
CA LEU A 714 10.77 36.99 -8.42
C LEU A 714 10.42 36.07 -9.60
N SER A 715 9.19 35.57 -9.63
CA SER A 715 8.78 34.52 -10.55
C SER A 715 7.27 34.25 -10.51
N LEU A 716 6.84 33.37 -11.41
CA LEU A 716 5.53 32.73 -11.40
C LEU A 716 5.71 31.20 -11.44
N PHE A 717 4.88 30.48 -10.70
CA PHE A 717 4.66 29.05 -10.87
C PHE A 717 3.29 28.82 -11.51
N SER A 718 3.21 27.86 -12.42
CA SER A 718 1.93 27.38 -12.94
C SER A 718 1.77 25.90 -12.61
N TYR A 719 0.53 25.48 -12.37
CA TYR A 719 0.19 24.11 -12.00
C TYR A 719 -0.88 23.58 -12.95
N ASP A 720 -0.83 22.27 -13.21
CA ASP A 720 -1.95 21.52 -13.79
C ASP A 720 -2.38 20.47 -12.77
N SER A 721 -3.35 20.86 -11.96
CA SER A 721 -3.89 20.07 -10.86
C SER A 721 -5.00 19.12 -11.31
N ARG A 722 -5.24 18.92 -12.61
CA ARG A 722 -6.26 17.97 -13.07
C ARG A 722 -5.91 16.54 -12.65
N SER A 723 -6.94 15.78 -12.23
CA SER A 723 -6.75 14.41 -11.71
C SER A 723 -6.60 13.37 -12.82
N ASN A 724 -7.32 13.54 -13.94
CA ASN A 724 -7.33 12.60 -15.05
C ASN A 724 -7.26 13.31 -16.42
N LEU A 725 -6.09 13.25 -17.05
CA LEU A 725 -5.89 13.82 -18.38
C LEU A 725 -6.56 13.00 -19.50
N SER A 726 -6.92 11.73 -19.25
CA SER A 726 -7.55 10.88 -20.28
C SER A 726 -8.98 11.30 -20.62
N SER A 727 -9.60 12.11 -19.76
CA SER A 727 -10.99 12.58 -19.92
C SER A 727 -11.05 14.08 -20.25
N GLU A 728 -9.93 14.70 -20.62
CA GLU A 728 -9.92 16.12 -21.01
C GLU A 728 -10.67 16.36 -22.32
N ARG A 729 -11.28 17.53 -22.46
CA ARG A 729 -11.95 17.91 -23.70
C ARG A 729 -10.87 18.24 -24.73
N ARG A 730 -10.76 17.36 -25.74
CA ARG A 730 -9.79 17.48 -26.83
C ARG A 730 -10.49 17.53 -28.18
N LEU A 731 -10.20 18.56 -28.96
CA LEU A 731 -10.62 18.69 -30.36
C LEU A 731 -9.41 18.58 -31.27
N THR A 732 -9.50 17.78 -32.33
CA THR A 732 -8.41 17.63 -33.31
C THR A 732 -8.96 17.75 -34.71
N GLY A 733 -8.22 18.37 -35.62
CA GLY A 733 -8.64 18.52 -36.99
C GLY A 733 -7.55 19.08 -37.89
N LEU A 734 -7.94 19.37 -39.12
CA LEU A 734 -7.13 20.10 -40.09
C LEU A 734 -7.74 21.47 -40.29
N ALA A 735 -6.90 22.46 -40.53
CA ALA A 735 -7.33 23.81 -40.89
C ALA A 735 -6.36 24.43 -41.90
N VAL A 736 -6.83 25.48 -42.57
CA VAL A 736 -5.97 26.39 -43.35
C VAL A 736 -5.95 27.78 -42.73
N GLY A 737 -4.87 28.52 -42.93
CA GLY A 737 -4.74 29.89 -42.44
C GLY A 737 -5.90 30.78 -42.91
N GLY A 738 -6.47 31.53 -41.98
CA GLY A 738 -7.64 32.38 -42.17
C GLY A 738 -8.97 31.72 -41.73
N GLU A 739 -9.01 30.40 -41.54
CA GLU A 739 -10.19 29.71 -41.03
C GLU A 739 -10.46 30.02 -39.56
N THR A 740 -11.75 30.14 -39.22
CA THR A 740 -12.24 30.24 -37.84
C THR A 740 -12.98 28.95 -37.49
N LEU A 741 -12.59 28.32 -36.39
CA LEU A 741 -13.26 27.19 -35.80
C LEU A 741 -14.12 27.66 -34.63
N GLU A 742 -15.44 27.58 -34.78
CA GLU A 742 -16.39 27.87 -33.71
C GLU A 742 -16.69 26.60 -32.90
N PHE A 743 -16.77 26.75 -31.57
CA PHE A 743 -17.09 25.64 -30.68
C PHE A 743 -18.59 25.57 -30.41
N THR A 744 -19.20 24.41 -30.70
CA THR A 744 -20.63 24.16 -30.40
C THR A 744 -20.97 24.31 -28.91
N ARG A 745 -19.99 24.11 -28.03
CA ARG A 745 -20.04 24.49 -26.61
C ARG A 745 -18.80 25.31 -26.28
N PRO A 746 -18.90 26.45 -25.58
CA PRO A 746 -17.72 27.17 -25.15
C PRO A 746 -16.83 26.30 -24.26
N PHE A 747 -15.51 26.51 -24.31
CA PHE A 747 -14.61 26.06 -23.25
C PHE A 747 -14.85 26.91 -21.99
N LYS A 748 -14.45 26.40 -20.82
CA LYS A 748 -14.54 27.16 -19.57
C LYS A 748 -13.65 28.41 -19.58
N THR A 749 -12.47 28.30 -20.18
CA THR A 749 -11.46 29.37 -20.33
C THR A 749 -10.89 29.34 -21.76
N ARG A 750 -9.94 30.22 -22.09
CA ARG A 750 -9.24 30.17 -23.39
C ARG A 750 -8.48 28.83 -23.49
N PRO A 751 -8.78 27.96 -24.47
CA PRO A 751 -8.14 26.65 -24.53
C PRO A 751 -6.67 26.74 -24.96
N LEU A 752 -5.89 25.70 -24.66
CA LEU A 752 -4.58 25.52 -25.27
C LEU A 752 -4.76 25.04 -26.71
N VAL A 753 -4.17 25.77 -27.67
CA VAL A 753 -4.16 25.39 -29.09
C VAL A 753 -2.74 25.03 -29.51
N ILE A 754 -2.56 23.81 -30.01
CA ILE A 754 -1.30 23.30 -30.55
C ILE A 754 -1.50 23.10 -32.04
N CYS A 755 -0.71 23.80 -32.86
CA CYS A 755 -0.70 23.63 -34.31
C CYS A 755 0.51 22.80 -34.77
N SER A 756 0.36 22.06 -35.86
CA SER A 756 1.45 21.33 -36.53
C SER A 756 1.42 21.59 -38.04
N GLY A 757 2.59 21.51 -38.68
CA GLY A 757 2.76 21.92 -40.08
C GLY A 757 2.99 23.43 -40.16
N ASP A 758 2.48 24.05 -41.23
CA ASP A 758 2.58 25.50 -41.46
C ASP A 758 1.36 26.27 -40.89
N LEU A 759 0.51 25.59 -40.12
CA LEU A 759 -0.60 26.20 -39.40
C LEU A 759 -0.09 26.88 -38.13
N SER A 760 -0.60 28.07 -37.83
CA SER A 760 -0.29 28.82 -36.62
C SER A 760 -1.55 29.44 -36.02
N VAL A 761 -1.43 29.94 -34.81
CA VAL A 761 -2.48 30.71 -34.13
C VAL A 761 -1.81 31.72 -33.21
N ASP A 762 -2.24 32.98 -33.29
CA ASP A 762 -1.83 34.00 -32.33
C ASP A 762 -2.72 33.90 -31.10
N THR A 763 -2.18 34.15 -29.91
CA THR A 763 -2.93 33.96 -28.67
C THR A 763 -4.16 34.88 -28.57
N GLU A 764 -4.11 36.07 -29.16
CA GLU A 764 -5.24 37.00 -29.30
C GLU A 764 -6.40 36.44 -30.13
N ASN A 765 -6.12 35.48 -31.02
CA ASN A 765 -7.11 34.80 -31.87
C ASN A 765 -7.72 33.56 -31.20
N ILE A 766 -7.47 33.36 -29.90
CA ILE A 766 -8.00 32.25 -29.10
C ILE A 766 -8.99 32.81 -28.07
N SER A 767 -10.26 32.46 -28.22
CA SER A 767 -11.29 32.72 -27.22
C SER A 767 -11.87 31.41 -26.68
N ASN A 768 -12.77 31.52 -25.69
CA ASN A 768 -13.48 30.34 -25.18
C ASN A 768 -14.57 29.84 -26.14
N THR A 769 -14.96 30.60 -27.17
CA THR A 769 -16.01 30.23 -28.14
C THR A 769 -15.47 29.90 -29.52
N GLU A 770 -14.27 30.37 -29.87
CA GLU A 770 -13.69 30.17 -31.20
C GLU A 770 -12.16 30.26 -31.20
N VAL A 771 -11.55 29.71 -32.26
CA VAL A 771 -10.14 29.87 -32.58
C VAL A 771 -10.00 30.27 -34.05
N ARG A 772 -9.23 31.32 -34.32
CA ARG A 772 -8.91 31.76 -35.69
C ARG A 772 -7.46 31.44 -36.04
N PHE A 773 -7.27 30.62 -37.07
CA PHE A 773 -5.95 30.16 -37.50
C PHE A 773 -5.27 31.14 -38.46
N SER A 774 -3.94 31.12 -38.45
CA SER A 774 -3.05 31.82 -39.37
C SER A 774 -2.08 30.82 -40.04
N GLY A 775 -1.19 31.30 -40.90
CA GLY A 775 -0.25 30.45 -41.64
C GLY A 775 -0.84 29.85 -42.91
N SER A 776 -0.49 28.60 -43.23
CA SER A 776 -1.06 27.85 -44.36
C SER A 776 -1.78 26.57 -43.89
N ASN A 777 -1.43 25.39 -44.39
CA ASN A 777 -2.17 24.17 -44.12
C ASN A 777 -1.54 23.39 -42.97
N GLY A 778 -2.35 22.82 -42.09
CA GLY A 778 -1.83 21.95 -41.04
C GLY A 778 -2.90 21.32 -40.19
N SER A 779 -2.48 20.75 -39.07
CA SER A 779 -3.37 20.13 -38.08
C SER A 779 -3.37 20.92 -36.79
N TYR A 780 -4.47 20.87 -36.05
CA TYR A 780 -4.57 21.45 -34.72
C TYR A 780 -5.00 20.41 -33.68
N ILE A 781 -4.62 20.68 -32.43
CA ILE A 781 -5.14 20.06 -31.21
C ILE A 781 -5.55 21.20 -30.28
N ILE A 782 -6.80 21.21 -29.83
CA ILE A 782 -7.34 22.18 -28.87
C ILE A 782 -7.72 21.43 -27.61
N ILE A 783 -7.21 21.88 -26.47
CA ILE A 783 -7.34 21.22 -25.16
C ILE A 783 -7.89 22.21 -24.14
N GLY A 784 -8.91 21.81 -23.39
CA GLY A 784 -9.54 22.63 -22.35
C GLY A 784 -10.55 21.86 -21.50
N GLU A 785 -11.32 22.59 -20.68
CA GLU A 785 -12.50 22.10 -19.95
C GLU A 785 -13.81 22.49 -20.64
#